data_AF-J2ZAX5-F1
#
_entry.id   AF-J2ZAX5-F1
#
_cell.length_a   1.000
_cell.length_b   1.000
_cell.length_c   1.000
_cell.angle_alpha   90.00
_cell.angle_beta   90.00
_cell.angle_gamma   90.00
#
_symmetry.space_group_name_H-M   'P 1'
#
loop_
_entity.id
_entity.type
_entity.pdbx_description
1 polymer ?
#
loop_
_entity_poly.entity_id
_entity_poly.type
_entity_poly.pdbx_seq_one_letter_code
_entity_poly.pdbx_strand_id
1 'polypeptide(L)'
;MIRFERETPPDDETPCILVDAGSGVNLERLLRPTDRLVAICLTHAHFDHYAELTTSHRDSVPIYTSPTTAMLLEEVLAVASAEQGIVTTPETMSAIEPIDDWVTVTEGIEIHPVPAGHTPGAVGFLIRVTENGDTIRLLTTGDFSLTDVAGYPGFPTDDLPPIGALFLTASVQEEFSEELTEALIRILEAANRGSTTLVTVSALSGVHLSYLLAALVDELALEIPIRLVGQVAKLYATLEYEFPQVELSPTFDNPRTCLQVGGITIAGPETPTERSSAHLFAALKKDPNGCLVQLIGSGAPPVLTAGCTVYDFQFSNHPARSELEHVVKTLTPIETVIIHRHGGGAKEFNHLESCVWSPPDTDEHVLYEDGQWQTPPWMNWSGPPRNHSRSLMIGDLFGEFPLPSLIRVSTPDLEAEGIDLNRIKTALHITDESTVELQRTVSESEAASNGTAVSPEITAMKSTQTDTEAPAAPQRIDTVDIGFELGPDPGLDELLVAANPSPLTLIDEFARDQLKAASSQDSNEESESSATATTDPSQSDASPNSKDIVDTEETEDNEPAVDTHDVVTKNETGQPALVDAATDGGTSKAAPRDDTHTPSTTDTTPSVELTLDPLLVTLVEQSIARSATADCLETFIVTAVEDYLGLLLRDEAPAQETTDALDVGLSVSPALEQALIDVIDADDRFTSLSDLVVSGLLAVLDGGDDQTLSVSELVPYQSLLTAVVENADSAFESIESVVEAAVLLRLTIEYPDK
;
A
#
# COMPACT_ATOMS: atom_id res chain seq x y z
N MET A 1 -0.70 18.65 -6.53
CA MET A 1 -0.57 20.12 -6.44
C MET A 1 -1.70 20.76 -7.24
N ILE A 2 -2.28 21.87 -6.78
CA ILE A 2 -3.34 22.62 -7.47
C ILE A 2 -2.80 24.01 -7.83
N ARG A 3 -2.87 24.39 -9.12
CA ARG A 3 -2.40 25.67 -9.66
C ARG A 3 -3.59 26.55 -10.04
N PHE A 4 -3.53 27.84 -9.68
CA PHE A 4 -4.61 28.80 -9.94
C PHE A 4 -4.14 29.92 -10.87
N GLU A 5 -4.17 29.65 -12.18
CA GLU A 5 -3.81 30.64 -13.21
C GLU A 5 -4.89 31.72 -13.37
N ARG A 6 -4.46 32.98 -13.48
CA ARG A 6 -5.34 34.15 -13.71
C ARG A 6 -4.90 34.86 -14.98
N GLU A 7 -5.87 35.40 -15.74
CA GLU A 7 -5.57 36.20 -16.94
C GLU A 7 -4.69 37.43 -16.63
N THR A 8 -4.82 37.99 -15.43
CA THR A 8 -3.97 39.09 -14.93
C THR A 8 -3.58 38.80 -13.48
N PRO A 9 -2.45 38.10 -13.25
CA PRO A 9 -2.00 37.81 -11.91
C PRO A 9 -1.58 39.10 -11.21
N PRO A 10 -2.00 39.32 -9.95
CA PRO A 10 -1.30 40.29 -9.12
C PRO A 10 0.14 39.78 -8.96
N ASP A 11 1.10 40.58 -9.43
CA ASP A 11 2.55 40.31 -9.33
C ASP A 11 3.17 39.32 -10.33
N ASP A 12 2.48 38.94 -11.41
CA ASP A 12 2.99 38.00 -12.45
C ASP A 12 3.29 36.58 -11.92
N GLU A 13 2.77 36.24 -10.73
CA GLU A 13 2.93 34.96 -10.06
C GLU A 13 1.63 34.14 -10.07
N THR A 14 1.75 32.84 -10.27
CA THR A 14 0.64 31.89 -10.23
C THR A 14 0.61 31.20 -8.86
N PRO A 15 -0.41 31.43 -8.01
CA PRO A 15 -0.50 30.76 -6.73
C PRO A 15 -0.74 29.26 -6.88
N CYS A 16 0.00 28.47 -6.11
CA CYS A 16 -0.09 27.01 -6.04
C CYS A 16 -0.34 26.57 -4.59
N ILE A 17 -1.24 25.61 -4.42
CA ILE A 17 -1.44 24.89 -3.14
C ILE A 17 -0.95 23.46 -3.32
N LEU A 18 -0.04 23.03 -2.44
CA LEU A 18 0.32 21.63 -2.30
C LEU A 18 -0.65 20.99 -1.30
N VAL A 19 -1.30 19.90 -1.68
CA VAL A 19 -2.11 19.08 -0.76
C VAL A 19 -1.32 17.81 -0.53
N ASP A 20 -0.92 17.60 0.73
CA ASP A 20 0.03 16.60 1.19
C ASP A 20 1.42 16.67 0.51
N ALA A 21 2.42 16.14 1.20
CA ALA A 21 3.79 16.06 0.74
C ALA A 21 4.32 14.65 1.00
N GLY A 22 3.68 13.68 0.35
CA GLY A 22 4.00 12.27 0.44
C GLY A 22 5.30 11.87 -0.25
N SER A 23 5.59 10.57 -0.24
CA SER A 23 6.76 10.01 -0.93
C SER A 23 6.72 10.34 -2.42
N GLY A 24 7.87 10.69 -3.00
CA GLY A 24 8.00 11.02 -4.43
C GLY A 24 7.57 12.45 -4.81
N VAL A 25 7.09 13.27 -3.88
CA VAL A 25 6.77 14.68 -4.16
C VAL A 25 8.05 15.49 -4.35
N ASN A 26 8.26 16.00 -5.57
CA ASN A 26 9.39 16.87 -5.90
C ASN A 26 8.91 18.22 -6.44
N LEU A 27 8.92 19.24 -5.58
CA LEU A 27 8.45 20.57 -5.96
C LEU A 27 9.29 21.27 -7.03
N GLU A 28 10.58 20.95 -7.18
CA GLU A 28 11.39 21.51 -8.26
C GLU A 28 10.91 21.04 -9.64
N ARG A 29 10.32 19.83 -9.71
CA ARG A 29 9.71 19.29 -10.93
C ARG A 29 8.28 19.82 -11.13
N LEU A 30 7.55 20.07 -10.04
CA LEU A 30 6.15 20.49 -10.09
C LEU A 30 5.97 21.99 -10.38
N LEU A 31 6.80 22.85 -9.79
CA LEU A 31 6.66 24.30 -9.90
C LEU A 31 7.30 24.85 -11.18
N ARG A 32 6.56 25.68 -11.93
CA ARG A 32 7.07 26.49 -13.03
C ARG A 32 7.79 27.74 -12.49
N PRO A 33 8.63 28.42 -13.29
CA PRO A 33 9.32 29.64 -12.84
C PRO A 33 8.42 30.79 -12.38
N THR A 34 7.17 30.84 -12.85
CA THR A 34 6.16 31.83 -12.46
C THR A 34 5.26 31.34 -11.34
N ASP A 35 5.40 30.08 -10.91
CA ASP A 35 4.59 29.54 -9.84
C ASP A 35 5.10 30.00 -8.49
N ARG A 36 4.17 30.22 -7.58
CA ARG A 36 4.46 30.49 -6.18
C ARG A 36 3.65 29.55 -5.32
N LEU A 37 4.34 28.74 -4.52
CA LEU A 37 3.71 28.00 -3.45
C LEU A 37 3.18 29.01 -2.42
N VAL A 38 1.87 28.95 -2.12
CA VAL A 38 1.23 29.83 -1.14
C VAL A 38 0.78 29.11 0.12
N ALA A 39 0.60 27.79 0.06
CA ALA A 39 0.35 26.94 1.20
C ALA A 39 0.68 25.47 0.91
N ILE A 40 0.95 24.74 1.98
CA ILE A 40 0.88 23.29 2.04
C ILE A 40 -0.33 22.93 2.93
N CYS A 41 -1.24 22.08 2.45
CA CYS A 41 -2.38 21.58 3.21
C CYS A 41 -2.11 20.12 3.54
N LEU A 42 -1.82 19.81 4.81
CA LEU A 42 -1.56 18.45 5.27
C LEU A 42 -2.85 17.85 5.86
N THR A 43 -3.32 16.77 5.25
CA THR A 43 -4.61 16.12 5.57
C THR A 43 -4.54 15.37 6.90
N HIS A 44 -3.49 14.59 7.13
CA HIS A 44 -3.30 13.82 8.36
C HIS A 44 -1.85 13.36 8.57
N ALA A 45 -1.61 12.66 9.69
CA ALA A 45 -0.28 12.32 10.19
C ALA A 45 0.19 10.90 9.81
N HIS A 46 -0.16 10.40 8.63
CA HIS A 46 0.48 9.20 8.06
C HIS A 46 1.68 9.55 7.19
N PHE A 47 2.68 8.66 7.21
CA PHE A 47 4.01 8.91 6.64
C PHE A 47 3.96 9.20 5.14
N ASP A 48 3.14 8.46 4.41
CA ASP A 48 2.83 8.63 2.99
C ASP A 48 2.17 9.97 2.64
N HIS A 49 1.75 10.78 3.62
CA HIS A 49 1.24 12.14 3.39
C HIS A 49 2.22 13.25 3.80
N TYR A 50 3.28 12.95 4.57
CA TYR A 50 4.25 13.96 5.03
C TYR A 50 5.72 13.63 4.75
N ALA A 51 6.05 12.50 4.12
CA ALA A 51 7.42 12.05 3.91
C ALA A 51 8.36 13.11 3.32
N GLU A 52 7.87 13.91 2.36
CA GLU A 52 8.60 14.99 1.70
C GLU A 52 8.17 16.39 2.19
N LEU A 53 7.51 16.49 3.36
CA LEU A 53 7.02 17.76 3.89
C LEU A 53 8.17 18.75 4.15
N THR A 54 9.28 18.27 4.72
CA THR A 54 10.40 19.14 5.11
C THR A 54 11.21 19.61 3.91
N THR A 55 11.36 18.78 2.88
CA THR A 55 12.01 19.09 1.60
C THR A 55 11.12 19.95 0.71
N SER A 56 9.80 19.79 0.81
CA SER A 56 8.81 20.60 0.10
C SER A 56 8.61 21.99 0.72
N HIS A 57 8.78 22.14 2.03
CA HIS A 57 8.63 23.43 2.69
C HIS A 57 9.72 24.43 2.27
N ARG A 58 9.28 25.55 1.68
CA ARG A 58 10.13 26.66 1.19
C ARG A 58 9.47 28.00 1.46
N ASP A 59 10.26 29.08 1.41
CA ASP A 59 9.78 30.46 1.47
C ASP A 59 8.89 30.81 2.68
N SER A 60 8.99 30.01 3.76
CA SER A 60 8.16 30.14 4.97
C SER A 60 6.65 30.10 4.68
N VAL A 61 6.24 29.32 3.68
CA VAL A 61 4.82 29.12 3.38
C VAL A 61 4.13 28.39 4.54
N PRO A 62 2.90 28.78 4.91
CA PRO A 62 2.17 28.09 5.97
C PRO A 62 1.83 26.65 5.57
N ILE A 63 1.93 25.76 6.57
CA ILE A 63 1.53 24.35 6.49
C ILE A 63 0.24 24.21 7.30
N TYR A 64 -0.88 24.26 6.61
CA TYR A 64 -2.21 24.18 7.21
C TYR A 64 -2.61 22.74 7.49
N THR A 65 -3.13 22.49 8.68
CA THR A 65 -3.66 21.18 9.08
C THR A 65 -4.68 21.33 10.20
N SER A 66 -5.34 20.25 10.60
CA SER A 66 -6.26 20.28 11.74
C SER A 66 -5.50 20.53 13.05
N PRO A 67 -6.15 21.07 14.11
CA PRO A 67 -5.51 21.25 15.40
C PRO A 67 -4.96 19.95 15.97
N THR A 68 -5.69 18.85 15.77
CA THR A 68 -5.31 17.51 16.22
C THR A 68 -4.10 16.98 15.47
N THR A 69 -4.06 17.07 14.14
CA THR A 69 -2.90 16.66 13.34
C THR A 69 -1.67 17.49 13.70
N ALA A 70 -1.81 18.81 13.90
CA ALA A 70 -0.72 19.67 14.34
C ALA A 70 -0.11 19.23 15.68
N MET A 71 -0.93 18.80 16.65
CA MET A 71 -0.45 18.28 17.93
C MET A 71 0.37 16.99 17.77
N LEU A 72 0.03 16.15 16.79
CA LEU A 72 0.69 14.87 16.54
C LEU A 72 2.00 15.00 15.77
N LEU A 73 2.12 16.05 14.94
CA LEU A 73 3.22 16.24 13.99
C LEU A 73 4.61 16.19 14.64
N GLU A 74 4.79 16.81 15.80
CA GLU A 74 6.09 16.79 16.49
C GLU A 74 6.55 15.36 16.83
N GLU A 75 5.64 14.52 17.34
CA GLU A 75 5.95 13.15 17.73
C GLU A 75 6.17 12.23 16.52
N VAL A 76 5.34 12.36 15.46
CA VAL A 76 5.49 11.51 14.26
C VAL A 76 6.72 11.89 13.44
N LEU A 77 7.05 13.18 13.35
CA LEU A 77 8.26 13.65 12.68
C LEU A 77 9.52 13.31 13.46
N ALA A 78 9.48 13.30 14.80
CA ALA A 78 10.60 12.84 15.61
C ALA A 78 10.92 11.36 15.34
N VAL A 79 9.89 10.51 15.21
CA VAL A 79 10.07 9.10 14.81
C VAL A 79 10.59 9.01 13.38
N ALA A 80 9.98 9.73 12.43
CA ALA A 80 10.42 9.70 11.05
C ALA A 80 11.86 10.20 10.87
N SER A 81 12.30 11.16 11.68
CA SER A 81 13.69 11.63 11.69
C SER A 81 14.66 10.59 12.21
N ALA A 82 14.31 9.91 13.30
CA ALA A 82 15.15 8.87 13.89
C ALA A 82 15.26 7.61 13.01
N GLU A 83 14.23 7.32 12.23
CA GLU A 83 14.04 5.99 11.62
C GLU A 83 14.06 6.00 10.09
N GLN A 84 13.61 7.09 9.47
CA GLN A 84 13.52 7.26 8.01
C GLN A 84 14.48 8.34 7.49
N GLY A 85 15.34 8.88 8.37
CA GLY A 85 16.33 9.90 8.00
C GLY A 85 15.75 11.26 7.61
N ILE A 86 14.45 11.51 7.86
CA ILE A 86 13.83 12.79 7.54
C ILE A 86 14.45 13.90 8.39
N VAL A 87 15.01 14.91 7.73
CA VAL A 87 15.55 16.08 8.42
C VAL A 87 14.41 17.08 8.65
N THR A 88 13.98 17.23 9.91
CA THR A 88 13.08 18.31 10.33
C THR A 88 13.86 19.59 10.64
N THR A 89 13.33 20.72 10.17
CA THR A 89 13.90 22.05 10.44
C THR A 89 13.00 22.83 11.40
N PRO A 90 13.57 23.68 12.28
CA PRO A 90 12.76 24.60 13.10
C PRO A 90 11.84 25.48 12.27
N GLU A 91 12.26 25.83 11.06
CA GLU A 91 11.47 26.61 10.10
C GLU A 91 10.22 25.85 9.66
N THR A 92 10.34 24.58 9.25
CA THR A 92 9.18 23.74 8.91
C THR A 92 8.25 23.55 10.10
N MET A 93 8.79 23.27 11.29
CA MET A 93 7.97 23.11 12.50
C MET A 93 7.22 24.40 12.87
N SER A 94 7.84 25.56 12.68
CA SER A 94 7.23 26.86 12.96
C SER A 94 6.19 27.29 11.92
N ALA A 95 6.19 26.65 10.75
CA ALA A 95 5.24 26.90 9.67
C ALA A 95 3.94 26.09 9.81
N ILE A 96 3.87 25.12 10.72
CA ILE A 96 2.66 24.35 11.00
C ILE A 96 1.62 25.27 11.66
N GLU A 97 0.53 25.53 10.94
CA GLU A 97 -0.58 26.38 11.36
C GLU A 97 -1.86 25.54 11.53
N PRO A 98 -2.28 25.25 12.77
CA PRO A 98 -3.55 24.57 13.00
C PRO A 98 -4.73 25.48 12.65
N ILE A 99 -5.67 24.97 11.86
CA ILE A 99 -6.86 25.70 11.45
C ILE A 99 -8.13 24.88 11.70
N ASP A 100 -9.22 25.54 12.06
CA ASP A 100 -10.55 24.94 12.29
C ASP A 100 -11.69 25.78 11.67
N ASP A 101 -11.32 26.81 10.90
CA ASP A 101 -12.22 27.73 10.20
C ASP A 101 -11.57 28.17 8.87
N TRP A 102 -12.27 29.01 8.09
CA TRP A 102 -11.80 29.56 6.84
C TRP A 102 -10.54 30.39 7.02
N VAL A 103 -9.52 30.09 6.22
CA VAL A 103 -8.29 30.88 6.13
C VAL A 103 -8.07 31.34 4.69
N THR A 104 -7.86 32.65 4.52
CA THR A 104 -7.44 33.21 3.25
C THR A 104 -5.95 32.95 3.03
N VAL A 105 -5.64 32.12 2.04
CA VAL A 105 -4.25 31.77 1.69
C VAL A 105 -3.63 32.83 0.78
N THR A 106 -4.43 33.35 -0.16
CA THR A 106 -4.09 34.50 -0.99
C THR A 106 -5.38 35.20 -1.46
N GLU A 107 -5.27 36.36 -2.11
CA GLU A 107 -6.44 37.11 -2.57
C GLU A 107 -7.35 36.24 -3.44
N GLY A 108 -8.60 36.03 -3.00
CA GLY A 108 -9.60 35.24 -3.72
C GLY A 108 -9.47 33.72 -3.57
N ILE A 109 -8.55 33.21 -2.73
CA ILE A 109 -8.41 31.78 -2.44
C ILE A 109 -8.43 31.57 -0.92
N GLU A 110 -9.40 30.79 -0.47
CA GLU A 110 -9.58 30.43 0.93
C GLU A 110 -9.66 28.91 1.07
N ILE A 111 -9.24 28.39 2.22
CA ILE A 111 -9.32 26.97 2.55
C ILE A 111 -10.04 26.78 3.88
N HIS A 112 -10.70 25.63 4.04
CA HIS A 112 -11.32 25.20 5.28
C HIS A 112 -11.13 23.69 5.45
N PRO A 113 -10.66 23.21 6.60
CA PRO A 113 -10.54 21.78 6.88
C PRO A 113 -11.91 21.13 7.12
N VAL A 114 -12.14 19.93 6.62
CA VAL A 114 -13.39 19.18 6.79
C VAL A 114 -13.04 17.81 7.40
N PRO A 115 -13.78 17.28 8.39
CA PRO A 115 -13.49 15.96 8.95
C PRO A 115 -13.39 14.88 7.87
N ALA A 116 -12.45 13.96 8.02
CA ALA A 116 -12.25 12.85 7.09
C ALA A 116 -12.48 11.47 7.69
N GLY A 117 -12.51 11.29 9.02
CA GLY A 117 -12.83 9.97 9.60
C GLY A 117 -11.82 8.85 9.38
N HIS A 118 -10.60 9.13 8.90
CA HIS A 118 -9.59 8.09 8.63
C HIS A 118 -8.70 7.78 9.85
N THR A 119 -8.17 8.84 10.47
CA THR A 119 -7.37 8.80 11.71
C THR A 119 -7.75 9.95 12.62
N PRO A 120 -7.36 9.94 13.93
CA PRO A 120 -7.65 11.05 14.82
C PRO A 120 -7.15 12.39 14.27
N GLY A 121 -8.07 13.30 13.95
CA GLY A 121 -7.73 14.61 13.37
C GLY A 121 -7.59 14.66 11.85
N ALA A 122 -7.82 13.55 11.13
CA ALA A 122 -7.77 13.55 9.68
C ALA A 122 -8.80 14.51 9.08
N VAL A 123 -8.36 15.30 8.09
CA VAL A 123 -9.20 16.27 7.41
C VAL A 123 -8.98 16.26 5.90
N GLY A 124 -10.06 16.47 5.15
CA GLY A 124 -10.01 16.99 3.80
C GLY A 124 -9.93 18.52 3.81
N PHE A 125 -9.74 19.14 2.64
CA PHE A 125 -9.75 20.60 2.50
C PHE A 125 -10.78 21.05 1.46
N LEU A 126 -11.72 21.88 1.90
CA LEU A 126 -12.61 22.65 1.05
C LEU A 126 -11.89 23.93 0.63
N ILE A 127 -11.63 24.07 -0.66
CA ILE A 127 -10.96 25.23 -1.26
C ILE A 127 -12.00 26.08 -1.96
N ARG A 128 -12.10 27.35 -1.58
CA ARG A 128 -12.99 28.33 -2.18
C ARG A 128 -12.18 29.30 -3.02
N VAL A 129 -12.48 29.35 -4.32
CA VAL A 129 -11.88 30.29 -5.27
C VAL A 129 -12.94 31.29 -5.69
N THR A 130 -12.69 32.58 -5.47
CA THR A 130 -13.60 33.66 -5.84
C THR A 130 -12.93 34.62 -6.80
N GLU A 131 -13.54 34.79 -7.98
CA GLU A 131 -13.06 35.71 -9.02
C GLU A 131 -14.25 36.44 -9.65
N ASN A 132 -14.15 37.77 -9.78
CA ASN A 132 -15.20 38.61 -10.39
C ASN A 132 -16.62 38.45 -9.80
N GLY A 133 -16.72 37.93 -8.56
CA GLY A 133 -17.98 37.65 -7.88
C GLY A 133 -18.57 36.27 -8.16
N ASP A 134 -17.90 35.43 -8.95
CA ASP A 134 -18.19 34.02 -9.12
C ASP A 134 -17.33 33.21 -8.15
N THR A 135 -17.93 32.22 -7.49
CA THR A 135 -17.24 31.34 -6.53
C THR A 135 -17.30 29.88 -6.98
N ILE A 136 -16.14 29.24 -7.02
CA ILE A 136 -15.96 27.81 -7.28
C ILE A 136 -15.44 27.16 -6.00
N ARG A 137 -15.88 25.91 -5.75
CA ARG A 137 -15.47 25.12 -4.61
C ARG A 137 -14.81 23.83 -5.09
N LEU A 138 -13.64 23.54 -4.57
CA LEU A 138 -12.93 22.27 -4.76
C LEU A 138 -12.89 21.56 -3.41
N LEU A 139 -12.98 20.24 -3.38
CA LEU A 139 -12.81 19.45 -2.16
C LEU A 139 -11.77 18.39 -2.39
N THR A 140 -10.73 18.34 -1.57
CA THR A 140 -9.85 17.17 -1.44
C THR A 140 -10.24 16.39 -0.21
N THR A 141 -10.43 15.08 -0.34
CA THR A 141 -10.84 14.24 0.80
C THR A 141 -9.67 13.93 1.74
N GLY A 142 -8.45 13.87 1.21
CA GLY A 142 -7.41 13.05 1.84
C GLY A 142 -7.86 11.59 1.96
N ASP A 143 -7.15 10.81 2.75
CA ASP A 143 -7.65 9.50 3.16
C ASP A 143 -8.83 9.72 4.11
N PHE A 144 -9.94 9.05 3.83
CA PHE A 144 -11.19 9.30 4.52
C PHE A 144 -11.96 8.00 4.80
N SER A 145 -12.93 8.08 5.68
CA SER A 145 -13.97 7.07 5.93
C SER A 145 -15.24 7.79 6.36
N LEU A 146 -16.40 7.14 6.23
CA LEU A 146 -17.67 7.68 6.71
C LEU A 146 -17.86 7.49 8.22
N THR A 147 -17.06 6.64 8.84
CA THR A 147 -17.12 6.35 10.29
C THR A 147 -16.31 7.34 11.11
N ASP A 148 -16.73 7.56 12.35
CA ASP A 148 -15.94 8.30 13.33
C ASP A 148 -14.67 7.51 13.68
N VAL A 149 -13.63 8.22 14.14
CA VAL A 149 -12.38 7.62 14.62
C VAL A 149 -11.91 8.29 15.91
N ALA A 150 -11.90 7.51 16.99
CA ALA A 150 -11.46 7.94 18.32
C ALA A 150 -12.21 9.20 18.83
N GLY A 151 -13.49 9.29 18.50
CA GLY A 151 -14.39 10.41 18.78
C GLY A 151 -14.25 11.57 17.81
N TYR A 152 -13.42 11.49 16.77
CA TYR A 152 -13.40 12.50 15.70
C TYR A 152 -14.41 12.14 14.61
N PRO A 153 -15.18 13.13 14.09
CA PRO A 153 -16.23 12.85 13.12
C PRO A 153 -15.72 12.22 11.82
N GLY A 154 -16.55 11.33 11.27
CA GLY A 154 -16.45 10.79 9.92
C GLY A 154 -16.62 11.85 8.83
N PHE A 155 -16.37 11.45 7.58
CA PHE A 155 -16.50 12.35 6.43
C PHE A 155 -17.98 12.78 6.21
N PRO A 156 -18.28 14.09 6.19
CA PRO A 156 -19.65 14.59 6.30
C PRO A 156 -20.32 14.82 4.93
N THR A 157 -20.86 13.78 4.32
CA THR A 157 -21.45 13.86 2.97
C THR A 157 -22.66 14.80 2.86
N ASP A 158 -23.47 14.93 3.91
CA ASP A 158 -24.75 15.67 3.86
C ASP A 158 -24.62 17.18 4.21
N ASP A 159 -23.53 17.58 4.85
CA ASP A 159 -23.37 18.93 5.43
C ASP A 159 -22.42 19.83 4.61
N LEU A 160 -22.04 19.40 3.40
CA LEU A 160 -21.12 20.12 2.53
C LEU A 160 -21.85 20.97 1.48
N PRO A 161 -21.30 22.15 1.13
CA PRO A 161 -21.84 22.96 0.04
C PRO A 161 -21.65 22.27 -1.31
N PRO A 162 -22.35 22.71 -2.37
CA PRO A 162 -22.13 22.19 -3.71
C PRO A 162 -20.67 22.29 -4.15
N ILE A 163 -20.11 21.17 -4.61
CA ILE A 163 -18.70 21.03 -4.99
C ILE A 163 -18.57 21.08 -6.52
N GLY A 164 -17.61 21.86 -7.02
CA GLY A 164 -17.24 21.92 -8.42
C GLY A 164 -16.38 20.73 -8.82
N ALA A 165 -15.21 20.59 -8.18
CA ALA A 165 -14.34 19.43 -8.36
C ALA A 165 -14.07 18.72 -7.03
N LEU A 166 -14.20 17.40 -7.04
CA LEU A 166 -13.90 16.51 -5.92
C LEU A 166 -12.62 15.73 -6.22
N PHE A 167 -11.54 15.96 -5.48
CA PHE A 167 -10.34 15.12 -5.47
C PHE A 167 -10.57 14.01 -4.45
N LEU A 168 -10.87 12.81 -4.95
CA LEU A 168 -11.34 11.66 -4.20
C LEU A 168 -10.23 10.62 -4.08
N THR A 169 -9.76 10.35 -2.87
CA THR A 169 -8.93 9.16 -2.60
C THR A 169 -9.75 7.91 -2.85
N ALA A 170 -9.25 7.01 -3.71
CA ALA A 170 -9.94 5.78 -4.10
C ALA A 170 -9.27 4.51 -3.55
N SER A 171 -8.65 4.60 -2.37
CA SER A 171 -8.35 3.44 -1.53
C SER A 171 -9.67 2.83 -1.02
N VAL A 172 -9.80 1.51 -1.03
CA VAL A 172 -11.02 0.81 -0.61
C VAL A 172 -10.74 -0.27 0.42
N GLN A 173 -11.67 -0.43 1.37
CA GLN A 173 -11.71 -1.59 2.27
C GLN A 173 -13.16 -2.01 2.54
N GLU A 174 -13.57 -3.19 2.05
CA GLU A 174 -14.98 -3.61 2.10
C GLU A 174 -15.44 -4.08 3.50
N GLU A 175 -14.53 -4.65 4.30
CA GLU A 175 -14.89 -5.36 5.54
C GLU A 175 -14.33 -4.69 6.81
N PHE A 176 -13.95 -3.41 6.76
CA PHE A 176 -13.29 -2.71 7.87
C PHE A 176 -14.01 -2.85 9.22
N SER A 177 -15.32 -2.54 9.26
CA SER A 177 -16.12 -2.60 10.49
C SER A 177 -16.27 -4.03 11.03
N GLU A 178 -16.32 -5.02 10.13
CA GLU A 178 -16.46 -6.43 10.51
C GLU A 178 -15.15 -6.97 11.10
N GLU A 179 -14.01 -6.70 10.44
CA GLU A 179 -12.66 -7.05 10.89
C GLU A 179 -12.32 -6.37 12.22
N LEU A 180 -12.59 -5.07 12.36
CA LEU A 180 -12.38 -4.33 13.60
C LEU A 180 -13.22 -4.91 14.74
N THR A 181 -14.50 -5.19 14.49
CA THR A 181 -15.38 -5.80 15.50
C THR A 181 -14.86 -7.18 15.92
N GLU A 182 -14.45 -8.04 14.97
CA GLU A 182 -13.92 -9.36 15.29
C GLU A 182 -12.58 -9.28 16.05
N ALA A 183 -11.70 -8.36 15.68
CA ALA A 183 -10.45 -8.11 16.42
C ALA A 183 -10.72 -7.73 17.88
N LEU A 184 -11.65 -6.79 18.12
CA LEU A 184 -12.07 -6.39 19.46
C LEU A 184 -12.66 -7.56 20.26
N ILE A 185 -13.46 -8.41 19.62
CA ILE A 185 -13.99 -9.64 20.24
C ILE A 185 -12.83 -10.52 20.71
N ARG A 186 -11.85 -10.82 19.85
CA ARG A 186 -10.72 -11.69 20.22
C ARG A 186 -9.88 -11.10 21.36
N ILE A 187 -9.62 -9.80 21.31
CA ILE A 187 -8.86 -9.09 22.34
C ILE A 187 -9.58 -9.19 23.69
N LEU A 188 -10.88 -8.87 23.73
CA LEU A 188 -11.67 -8.89 24.95
C LEU A 188 -11.89 -10.32 25.48
N GLU A 189 -12.15 -11.29 24.59
CA GLU A 189 -12.28 -12.71 24.95
C GLU A 189 -11.01 -13.25 25.60
N ALA A 190 -9.84 -13.00 25.01
CA ALA A 190 -8.57 -13.46 25.52
C ALA A 190 -8.27 -12.85 26.89
N ALA A 191 -8.40 -11.53 27.02
CA ALA A 191 -8.16 -10.84 28.29
C ALA A 191 -9.14 -11.28 29.37
N ASN A 192 -10.44 -11.40 29.07
CA ASN A 192 -11.47 -11.85 30.01
C ASN A 192 -11.27 -13.30 30.48
N ARG A 193 -10.64 -14.16 29.65
CA ARG A 193 -10.23 -15.52 30.04
C ARG A 193 -8.94 -15.58 30.87
N GLY A 194 -8.31 -14.43 31.13
CA GLY A 194 -7.10 -14.31 31.91
C GLY A 194 -5.80 -14.47 31.09
N SER A 195 -5.86 -14.44 29.76
CA SER A 195 -4.64 -14.45 28.94
C SER A 195 -3.85 -13.16 29.11
N THR A 196 -2.53 -13.28 28.97
CA THR A 196 -1.66 -12.11 28.77
C THR A 196 -1.81 -11.71 27.30
N THR A 197 -2.49 -10.60 27.01
CA THR A 197 -2.86 -10.23 25.64
C THR A 197 -1.99 -9.08 25.15
N LEU A 198 -1.22 -9.31 24.09
CA LEU A 198 -0.48 -8.28 23.36
C LEU A 198 -1.20 -7.99 22.05
N VAL A 199 -1.47 -6.72 21.81
CA VAL A 199 -2.03 -6.22 20.56
C VAL A 199 -0.97 -5.38 19.85
N THR A 200 -0.69 -5.71 18.60
CA THR A 200 0.29 -5.00 17.79
C THR A 200 -0.37 -4.28 16.64
N VAL A 201 -0.12 -2.99 16.54
CA VAL A 201 -0.83 -2.06 15.65
C VAL A 201 0.01 -0.79 15.46
N SER A 202 -0.17 -0.05 14.36
CA SER A 202 0.51 1.24 14.14
C SER A 202 0.11 2.27 15.21
N ALA A 203 0.89 3.34 15.33
CA ALA A 203 0.76 4.25 16.46
C ALA A 203 -0.61 4.96 16.52
N LEU A 204 -1.10 5.48 15.39
CA LEU A 204 -2.38 6.19 15.31
C LEU A 204 -3.57 5.22 15.43
N SER A 205 -3.51 4.09 14.72
CA SER A 205 -4.50 3.01 14.84
C SER A 205 -4.55 2.44 16.26
N GLY A 206 -3.42 2.40 16.96
CA GLY A 206 -3.34 2.04 18.36
C GLY A 206 -4.06 3.03 19.28
N VAL A 207 -4.04 4.33 18.99
CA VAL A 207 -4.85 5.32 19.73
C VAL A 207 -6.34 5.04 19.53
N HIS A 208 -6.77 4.82 18.29
CA HIS A 208 -8.15 4.49 17.97
C HIS A 208 -8.61 3.21 18.71
N LEU A 209 -7.84 2.14 18.60
CA LEU A 209 -8.15 0.88 19.28
C LEU A 209 -8.19 1.04 20.81
N SER A 210 -7.29 1.84 21.38
CA SER A 210 -7.27 2.12 22.82
C SER A 210 -8.53 2.84 23.29
N TYR A 211 -9.01 3.79 22.50
CA TYR A 211 -10.26 4.51 22.75
C TYR A 211 -11.46 3.56 22.75
N LEU A 212 -11.57 2.71 21.71
CA LEU A 212 -12.66 1.75 21.59
C LEU A 212 -12.66 0.70 22.71
N LEU A 213 -11.49 0.12 23.00
CA LEU A 213 -11.36 -0.86 24.08
C LEU A 213 -11.68 -0.25 25.44
N ALA A 214 -11.24 0.99 25.69
CA ALA A 214 -11.58 1.67 26.93
C ALA A 214 -13.10 1.89 27.02
N ALA A 215 -13.74 2.43 25.98
CA ALA A 215 -15.18 2.61 25.93
C ALA A 215 -15.96 1.29 26.11
N LEU A 216 -15.54 0.21 25.45
CA LEU A 216 -16.14 -1.11 25.58
C LEU A 216 -15.97 -1.71 26.97
N VAL A 217 -14.79 -1.59 27.58
CA VAL A 217 -14.54 -2.08 28.94
C VAL A 217 -15.44 -1.36 29.96
N ASP A 218 -15.67 -0.06 29.80
CA ASP A 218 -16.58 0.72 30.64
C ASP A 218 -18.05 0.34 30.38
N GLU A 219 -18.50 0.37 29.13
CA GLU A 219 -19.88 0.04 28.71
C GLU A 219 -20.30 -1.37 29.11
N LEU A 220 -19.38 -2.33 29.04
CA LEU A 220 -19.61 -3.73 29.39
C LEU A 220 -19.27 -4.06 30.86
N ALA A 221 -18.86 -3.06 31.66
CA ALA A 221 -18.46 -3.21 33.05
C ALA A 221 -17.41 -4.32 33.29
N LEU A 222 -16.42 -4.41 32.40
CA LEU A 222 -15.33 -5.37 32.48
C LEU A 222 -14.20 -4.84 33.38
N GLU A 223 -13.53 -5.71 34.12
CA GLU A 223 -12.36 -5.36 34.95
C GLU A 223 -11.04 -5.67 34.23
N ILE A 224 -10.91 -5.24 32.97
CA ILE A 224 -9.73 -5.52 32.14
C ILE A 224 -8.80 -4.29 32.11
N PRO A 225 -7.56 -4.38 32.64
CA PRO A 225 -6.60 -3.30 32.55
C PRO A 225 -6.03 -3.19 31.13
N ILE A 226 -5.90 -1.96 30.64
CA ILE A 226 -5.31 -1.65 29.32
C ILE A 226 -4.01 -0.89 29.54
N ARG A 227 -2.92 -1.32 28.91
CA ARG A 227 -1.62 -0.64 28.93
C ARG A 227 -1.18 -0.25 27.53
N LEU A 228 -0.86 1.01 27.32
CA LEU A 228 -0.31 1.50 26.06
C LEU A 228 1.20 1.64 26.19
N VAL A 229 1.93 1.21 25.17
CA VAL A 229 3.40 1.17 25.22
C VAL A 229 4.02 1.87 24.01
N GLY A 230 5.12 2.57 24.25
CA GLY A 230 5.92 3.19 23.19
C GLY A 230 5.19 4.35 22.51
N GLN A 231 5.23 4.40 21.19
CA GLN A 231 4.68 5.52 20.42
C GLN A 231 3.16 5.66 20.60
N VAL A 232 2.41 4.56 20.70
CA VAL A 232 0.97 4.59 20.98
C VAL A 232 0.68 5.37 22.27
N ALA A 233 1.45 5.10 23.33
CA ALA A 233 1.29 5.77 24.62
C ALA A 233 1.60 7.27 24.56
N LYS A 234 2.60 7.67 23.76
CA LYS A 234 2.93 9.08 23.56
C LYS A 234 1.81 9.81 22.83
N LEU A 235 1.36 9.28 21.68
CA LEU A 235 0.29 9.91 20.91
C LEU A 235 -1.02 9.98 21.70
N TYR A 236 -1.35 8.94 22.46
CA TYR A 236 -2.51 8.94 23.34
C TYR A 236 -2.44 10.02 24.43
N ALA A 237 -1.25 10.21 25.03
CA ALA A 237 -1.01 11.29 25.99
C ALA A 237 -1.10 12.68 25.34
N THR A 238 -0.50 12.84 24.16
CA THR A 238 -0.51 14.09 23.39
C THR A 238 -1.94 14.51 23.05
N LEU A 239 -2.81 13.56 22.73
CA LEU A 239 -4.22 13.82 22.45
C LEU A 239 -5.10 13.94 23.70
N GLU A 240 -4.51 13.91 24.89
CA GLU A 240 -5.20 14.15 26.17
C GLU A 240 -6.43 13.24 26.36
N TYR A 241 -6.32 11.95 26.02
CA TYR A 241 -7.36 10.98 26.38
C TYR A 241 -7.23 10.57 27.85
N GLU A 242 -8.35 10.57 28.57
CA GLU A 242 -8.40 10.27 30.01
C GLU A 242 -9.40 9.14 30.30
N PHE A 243 -8.97 7.90 30.14
CA PHE A 243 -9.73 6.72 30.58
C PHE A 243 -9.05 6.06 31.79
N PRO A 244 -9.76 5.85 32.92
CA PRO A 244 -9.15 5.37 34.16
C PRO A 244 -8.55 3.94 34.08
N GLN A 245 -9.01 3.14 33.14
CA GLN A 245 -8.55 1.77 32.86
C GLN A 245 -7.29 1.72 31.99
N VAL A 246 -6.84 2.86 31.45
CA VAL A 246 -5.70 2.96 30.55
C VAL A 246 -4.46 3.46 31.31
N GLU A 247 -3.39 2.65 31.30
CA GLU A 247 -2.08 3.02 31.84
C GLU A 247 -1.08 3.27 30.70
N LEU A 248 -0.36 4.39 30.77
CA LEU A 248 0.60 4.77 29.74
C LEU A 248 2.03 4.37 30.14
N SER A 249 2.76 3.75 29.22
CA SER A 249 4.18 3.41 29.36
C SER A 249 4.96 3.86 28.12
N PRO A 250 5.24 5.17 27.97
CA PRO A 250 5.94 5.73 26.81
C PRO A 250 7.33 5.12 26.56
N THR A 251 7.99 4.67 27.62
CA THR A 251 9.25 3.94 27.60
C THR A 251 9.20 2.80 28.61
N PHE A 252 10.00 1.75 28.37
CA PHE A 252 10.13 0.63 29.29
C PHE A 252 11.47 -0.09 29.08
N ASP A 253 12.07 -0.58 30.18
CA ASP A 253 13.32 -1.34 30.12
C ASP A 253 13.08 -2.86 30.11
N ASN A 254 12.01 -3.33 30.74
CA ASN A 254 11.69 -4.74 30.87
C ASN A 254 10.32 -5.04 30.27
N PRO A 255 10.21 -5.77 29.14
CA PRO A 255 8.93 -6.05 28.50
C PRO A 255 7.94 -6.78 29.42
N ARG A 256 8.43 -7.56 30.38
CA ARG A 256 7.55 -8.30 31.31
C ARG A 256 6.80 -7.42 32.29
N THR A 257 7.23 -6.18 32.51
CA THR A 257 6.47 -5.25 33.37
C THR A 257 5.29 -4.63 32.65
N CYS A 258 5.28 -4.68 31.32
CA CYS A 258 4.19 -4.16 30.50
C CYS A 258 3.11 -5.22 30.22
N LEU A 259 3.43 -6.50 30.40
CA LEU A 259 2.54 -7.63 30.13
C LEU A 259 1.90 -8.13 31.42
N GLN A 260 0.57 -8.11 31.47
CA GLN A 260 -0.20 -8.51 32.66
C GLN A 260 -1.20 -9.63 32.32
N VAL A 261 -1.33 -10.60 33.23
CA VAL A 261 -2.35 -11.66 33.15
C VAL A 261 -3.74 -11.05 33.20
N GLY A 262 -4.59 -11.39 32.23
CA GLY A 262 -5.93 -10.82 32.07
C GLY A 262 -5.95 -9.35 31.67
N GLY A 263 -4.81 -8.81 31.23
CA GLY A 263 -4.68 -7.44 30.73
C GLY A 263 -4.44 -7.39 29.22
N ILE A 264 -4.64 -6.21 28.67
CA ILE A 264 -4.39 -5.87 27.27
C ILE A 264 -3.20 -4.92 27.21
N THR A 265 -2.18 -5.25 26.43
CA THR A 265 -1.03 -4.38 26.15
C THR A 265 -1.04 -4.01 24.67
N ILE A 266 -1.03 -2.73 24.32
CA ILE A 266 -1.06 -2.25 22.93
C ILE A 266 0.27 -1.57 22.60
N ALA A 267 0.92 -1.98 21.50
CA ALA A 267 2.20 -1.42 21.08
C ALA A 267 2.41 -1.53 19.56
N GLY A 268 3.16 -0.60 18.98
CA GLY A 268 3.58 -0.68 17.58
C GLY A 268 5.06 -1.09 17.39
N PRO A 269 5.47 -1.42 16.15
CA PRO A 269 4.63 -1.49 14.93
C PRO A 269 3.69 -2.73 14.87
N GLU A 270 2.88 -2.79 13.81
CA GLU A 270 1.85 -3.79 13.52
C GLU A 270 2.39 -5.21 13.52
N THR A 271 3.46 -5.45 12.77
CA THR A 271 4.19 -6.72 12.77
C THR A 271 5.29 -6.67 13.84
N PRO A 272 5.34 -7.62 14.80
CA PRO A 272 6.28 -7.56 15.94
C PRO A 272 7.70 -8.02 15.59
N THR A 273 8.28 -7.47 14.53
CA THR A 273 9.66 -7.74 14.09
C THR A 273 10.67 -6.77 14.68
N GLU A 274 10.25 -5.53 14.97
CA GLU A 274 11.11 -4.50 15.56
C GLU A 274 10.48 -3.72 16.73
N ARG A 275 11.28 -2.83 17.34
CA ARG A 275 10.88 -1.85 18.37
C ARG A 275 10.08 -2.45 19.55
N SER A 276 9.05 -1.73 20.01
CA SER A 276 8.30 -2.05 21.22
C SER A 276 7.53 -3.35 21.07
N SER A 277 6.84 -3.54 19.94
CA SER A 277 6.08 -4.76 19.67
C SER A 277 6.99 -6.00 19.63
N ALA A 278 8.17 -5.95 19.00
CA ALA A 278 9.11 -7.08 19.02
C ALA A 278 9.66 -7.40 20.41
N HIS A 279 10.02 -6.39 21.20
CA HIS A 279 10.50 -6.61 22.57
C HIS A 279 9.43 -7.26 23.45
N LEU A 280 8.18 -6.82 23.33
CA LEU A 280 7.04 -7.38 24.05
C LEU A 280 6.72 -8.79 23.56
N PHE A 281 6.67 -8.99 22.24
CA PHE A 281 6.39 -10.28 21.64
C PHE A 281 7.48 -11.31 21.98
N ALA A 282 8.75 -10.93 22.01
CA ALA A 282 9.84 -11.81 22.45
C ALA A 282 9.64 -12.35 23.88
N ALA A 283 9.00 -11.57 24.77
CA ALA A 283 8.66 -11.99 26.12
C ALA A 283 7.39 -12.87 26.17
N LEU A 284 6.45 -12.67 25.24
CA LEU A 284 5.18 -13.37 25.16
C LEU A 284 5.24 -14.69 24.38
N LYS A 285 6.02 -14.77 23.29
CA LYS A 285 5.96 -15.83 22.26
C LYS A 285 6.21 -17.26 22.74
N LYS A 286 6.63 -17.44 24.00
CA LYS A 286 6.87 -18.76 24.63
C LYS A 286 5.85 -19.08 25.74
N ASP A 287 4.89 -18.19 25.99
CA ASP A 287 3.83 -18.38 26.98
C ASP A 287 2.62 -19.05 26.32
N PRO A 288 2.30 -20.32 26.65
CA PRO A 288 1.14 -21.00 26.09
C PRO A 288 -0.20 -20.39 26.51
N ASN A 289 -0.23 -19.53 27.55
CA ASN A 289 -1.41 -18.79 27.95
C ASN A 289 -1.44 -17.35 27.38
N GLY A 290 -0.40 -16.96 26.62
CA GLY A 290 -0.33 -15.69 25.95
C GLY A 290 -1.23 -15.64 24.70
N CYS A 291 -1.63 -14.43 24.32
CA CYS A 291 -2.36 -14.17 23.08
C CYS A 291 -1.73 -12.95 22.39
N LEU A 292 -1.35 -13.11 21.13
CA LEU A 292 -0.97 -12.04 20.22
C LEU A 292 -2.16 -11.77 19.29
N VAL A 293 -2.54 -10.51 19.13
CA VAL A 293 -3.49 -10.04 18.12
C VAL A 293 -2.80 -8.96 17.29
N GLN A 294 -2.67 -9.17 15.99
CA GLN A 294 -2.01 -8.26 15.05
C GLN A 294 -3.06 -7.55 14.21
N LEU A 295 -3.01 -6.23 14.12
CA LEU A 295 -3.85 -5.44 13.23
C LEU A 295 -2.94 -4.87 12.15
N ILE A 296 -3.02 -5.43 10.94
CA ILE A 296 -2.12 -5.15 9.81
C ILE A 296 -2.82 -4.21 8.83
N GLY A 297 -2.33 -2.98 8.68
CA GLY A 297 -2.84 -1.98 7.76
C GLY A 297 -2.12 -1.97 6.41
N SER A 298 -0.80 -2.21 6.40
CA SER A 298 -0.01 -2.37 5.16
C SER A 298 1.41 -2.86 5.49
N GLY A 299 2.05 -3.57 4.55
CA GLY A 299 3.48 -3.89 4.64
C GLY A 299 3.77 -5.35 5.01
N ALA A 300 4.61 -5.55 6.02
CA ALA A 300 5.21 -6.85 6.34
C ALA A 300 4.17 -7.92 6.75
N PRO A 301 4.33 -9.18 6.30
CA PRO A 301 3.38 -10.24 6.59
C PRO A 301 3.27 -10.49 8.10
N PRO A 302 2.07 -10.86 8.60
CA PRO A 302 1.86 -11.11 10.02
C PRO A 302 2.66 -12.33 10.50
N VAL A 303 2.96 -12.38 11.79
CA VAL A 303 3.47 -13.60 12.42
C VAL A 303 2.34 -14.62 12.49
N LEU A 304 2.50 -15.78 11.86
CA LEU A 304 1.44 -16.80 11.82
C LEU A 304 1.57 -17.85 12.93
N THR A 305 2.78 -18.06 13.48
CA THR A 305 3.02 -19.13 14.46
C THR A 305 3.91 -18.68 15.63
N ALA A 306 3.54 -19.12 16.83
CA ALA A 306 4.29 -18.89 18.07
C ALA A 306 3.94 -19.96 19.12
N GLY A 307 4.63 -19.93 20.26
CA GLY A 307 4.26 -20.74 21.43
C GLY A 307 3.06 -20.18 22.21
N CYS A 308 2.43 -19.11 21.72
CA CYS A 308 1.22 -18.48 22.25
C CYS A 308 0.10 -18.54 21.18
N THR A 309 -1.13 -18.17 21.54
CA THR A 309 -2.20 -18.02 20.54
C THR A 309 -1.92 -16.78 19.69
N VAL A 310 -2.15 -16.86 18.38
CA VAL A 310 -1.92 -15.75 17.46
C VAL A 310 -3.17 -15.54 16.60
N TYR A 311 -3.56 -14.28 16.44
CA TYR A 311 -4.57 -13.80 15.52
C TYR A 311 -3.99 -12.65 14.71
N ASP A 312 -4.45 -12.50 13.50
CA ASP A 312 -4.18 -11.38 12.61
C ASP A 312 -5.48 -10.93 11.95
N PHE A 313 -5.59 -9.62 11.72
CA PHE A 313 -6.74 -8.96 11.13
C PHE A 313 -6.25 -7.87 10.18
N GLN A 314 -6.97 -7.67 9.08
CA GLN A 314 -6.70 -6.55 8.20
C GLN A 314 -7.31 -5.28 8.81
N PHE A 315 -6.49 -4.25 8.98
CA PHE A 315 -6.90 -3.00 9.62
C PHE A 315 -6.50 -1.80 8.77
N SER A 316 -7.33 -1.47 7.80
CA SER A 316 -7.18 -0.28 6.98
C SER A 316 -8.49 0.48 6.93
N ASN A 317 -8.54 1.66 7.56
CA ASN A 317 -9.76 2.45 7.67
C ASN A 317 -10.00 3.27 6.40
N HIS A 318 -10.43 2.58 5.34
CA HIS A 318 -10.84 3.16 4.08
C HIS A 318 -12.30 2.82 3.81
N PRO A 319 -12.98 3.62 2.98
CA PRO A 319 -14.38 3.39 2.69
C PRO A 319 -14.53 2.13 1.83
N ALA A 320 -15.67 1.47 1.93
CA ALA A 320 -16.07 0.47 0.95
C ALA A 320 -16.28 1.14 -0.42
N ARG A 321 -16.21 0.37 -1.53
CA ARG A 321 -16.49 0.92 -2.87
C ARG A 321 -17.87 1.58 -2.95
N SER A 322 -18.86 0.97 -2.29
CA SER A 322 -20.22 1.51 -2.25
C SER A 322 -20.33 2.86 -1.53
N GLU A 323 -19.45 3.13 -0.56
CA GLU A 323 -19.39 4.39 0.17
C GLU A 323 -18.72 5.48 -0.68
N LEU A 324 -17.67 5.16 -1.44
CA LEU A 324 -17.10 6.08 -2.44
C LEU A 324 -18.16 6.54 -3.44
N GLU A 325 -18.94 5.60 -3.98
CA GLU A 325 -20.02 5.91 -4.91
C GLU A 325 -21.11 6.76 -4.24
N HIS A 326 -21.41 6.48 -2.97
CA HIS A 326 -22.35 7.28 -2.18
C HIS A 326 -21.87 8.72 -1.98
N VAL A 327 -20.58 8.95 -1.72
CA VAL A 327 -19.99 10.29 -1.60
C VAL A 327 -20.18 11.08 -2.89
N VAL A 328 -19.80 10.50 -4.03
CA VAL A 328 -19.92 11.17 -5.34
C VAL A 328 -21.39 11.46 -5.67
N LYS A 329 -22.28 10.52 -5.39
CA LYS A 329 -23.72 10.66 -5.61
C LYS A 329 -24.35 11.73 -4.73
N THR A 330 -23.89 11.88 -3.49
CA THR A 330 -24.45 12.84 -2.53
C THR A 330 -23.93 14.24 -2.79
N LEU A 331 -22.62 14.40 -3.02
CA LEU A 331 -22.00 15.69 -3.31
C LEU A 331 -22.33 16.19 -4.72
N THR A 332 -22.64 15.28 -5.65
CA THR A 332 -22.94 15.58 -7.07
C THR A 332 -21.92 16.51 -7.74
N PRO A 333 -20.60 16.26 -7.62
CA PRO A 333 -19.60 17.16 -8.17
C PRO A 333 -19.70 17.24 -9.70
N ILE A 334 -19.19 18.33 -10.27
CA ILE A 334 -19.11 18.46 -11.73
C ILE A 334 -17.98 17.55 -12.24
N GLU A 335 -16.80 17.69 -11.64
CA GLU A 335 -15.62 16.87 -11.89
C GLU A 335 -15.27 16.03 -10.66
N THR A 336 -14.90 14.77 -10.86
CA THR A 336 -14.27 13.93 -9.83
C THR A 336 -12.88 13.54 -10.32
N VAL A 337 -11.85 13.86 -9.55
CA VAL A 337 -10.46 13.50 -9.79
C VAL A 337 -10.10 12.36 -8.85
N ILE A 338 -9.84 11.18 -9.40
CA ILE A 338 -9.41 10.01 -8.63
C ILE A 338 -7.93 10.17 -8.28
N ILE A 339 -7.61 10.13 -7.00
CA ILE A 339 -6.25 10.20 -6.46
C ILE A 339 -5.96 8.99 -5.56
N HIS A 340 -4.70 8.87 -5.14
CA HIS A 340 -4.25 7.86 -4.17
C HIS A 340 -4.58 6.40 -4.59
N ARG A 341 -4.32 6.10 -5.87
CA ARG A 341 -4.41 4.77 -6.47
C ARG A 341 -3.15 4.52 -7.30
N HIS A 342 -2.47 3.40 -7.05
CA HIS A 342 -1.31 3.01 -7.84
C HIS A 342 -1.70 2.85 -9.32
N GLY A 343 -0.97 3.49 -10.24
CA GLY A 343 -1.25 3.48 -11.68
C GLY A 343 -2.50 4.25 -12.13
N GLY A 344 -3.19 4.94 -11.21
CA GLY A 344 -4.48 5.57 -11.47
C GLY A 344 -5.63 4.56 -11.64
N GLY A 345 -6.87 5.03 -11.60
CA GLY A 345 -8.08 4.21 -11.79
C GLY A 345 -8.52 4.00 -13.25
N ALA A 346 -7.76 4.49 -14.24
CA ALA A 346 -8.07 4.42 -15.68
C ALA A 346 -9.58 4.58 -16.03
N LYS A 347 -10.26 3.48 -16.40
CA LYS A 347 -11.70 3.47 -16.72
C LYS A 347 -12.60 2.93 -15.59
N GLU A 348 -12.01 2.45 -14.50
CA GLU A 348 -12.68 1.78 -13.38
C GLU A 348 -13.82 2.65 -12.79
N PHE A 349 -13.61 3.97 -12.75
CA PHE A 349 -14.55 4.92 -12.14
C PHE A 349 -15.44 5.64 -13.15
N ASN A 350 -15.41 5.28 -14.44
CA ASN A 350 -16.19 5.97 -15.49
C ASN A 350 -17.71 5.78 -15.37
N HIS A 351 -18.18 4.88 -14.49
CA HIS A 351 -19.60 4.69 -14.18
C HIS A 351 -20.16 5.74 -13.21
N LEU A 352 -19.29 6.51 -12.53
CA LEU A 352 -19.71 7.59 -11.65
C LEU A 352 -20.51 8.66 -12.41
N GLU A 353 -21.43 9.33 -11.71
CA GLU A 353 -22.35 10.31 -12.32
C GLU A 353 -21.68 11.67 -12.67
N SER A 354 -20.44 11.87 -12.23
CA SER A 354 -19.59 13.03 -12.51
C SER A 354 -18.70 12.83 -13.74
N CYS A 355 -18.11 13.90 -14.27
CA CYS A 355 -17.01 13.78 -15.23
C CYS A 355 -15.75 13.33 -14.47
N VAL A 356 -15.16 12.18 -14.86
CA VAL A 356 -14.10 11.54 -14.06
C VAL A 356 -12.73 11.73 -14.70
N TRP A 357 -11.83 12.34 -13.94
CA TRP A 357 -10.40 12.38 -14.20
C TRP A 357 -9.73 11.28 -13.41
N SER A 358 -9.06 10.37 -14.09
CA SER A 358 -8.28 9.32 -13.45
C SER A 358 -6.98 9.12 -14.22
N PRO A 359 -6.14 10.17 -14.32
CA PRO A 359 -4.88 10.09 -15.07
C PRO A 359 -3.97 9.03 -14.43
N PRO A 360 -3.33 8.18 -15.25
CA PRO A 360 -2.25 7.29 -14.79
C PRO A 360 -0.91 8.02 -14.68
N ASP A 361 -0.85 9.27 -15.16
CA ASP A 361 0.36 10.08 -15.31
C ASP A 361 0.55 11.08 -14.16
N THR A 362 1.73 11.71 -14.15
CA THR A 362 2.08 12.84 -13.28
C THR A 362 1.95 14.19 -13.99
N ASP A 363 1.27 14.20 -15.14
CA ASP A 363 1.13 15.39 -15.97
C ASP A 363 0.14 16.38 -15.36
N GLU A 364 0.22 17.60 -15.86
CA GLU A 364 -0.69 18.66 -15.49
C GLU A 364 -1.97 18.61 -16.33
N HIS A 365 -3.12 18.65 -15.64
CA HIS A 365 -4.43 18.65 -16.26
C HIS A 365 -5.21 19.92 -15.93
N VAL A 366 -5.72 20.59 -16.97
CA VAL A 366 -6.58 21.78 -16.83
C VAL A 366 -8.01 21.32 -16.56
N LEU A 367 -8.50 21.53 -15.34
CA LEU A 367 -9.87 21.17 -14.95
C LEU A 367 -10.88 22.27 -15.27
N TYR A 368 -10.47 23.53 -15.23
CA TYR A 368 -11.34 24.69 -15.40
C TYR A 368 -10.62 25.83 -16.13
N GLU A 369 -11.26 26.37 -17.17
CA GLU A 369 -10.73 27.47 -17.99
C GLU A 369 -11.90 28.29 -18.56
N ASP A 370 -11.75 29.61 -18.66
CA ASP A 370 -12.71 30.52 -19.30
C ASP A 370 -14.18 30.35 -18.85
N GLY A 371 -14.39 30.09 -17.56
CA GLY A 371 -15.74 29.93 -17.02
C GLY A 371 -16.36 28.54 -17.26
N GLN A 372 -15.58 27.56 -17.74
CA GLN A 372 -16.03 26.24 -18.14
C GLN A 372 -15.17 25.12 -17.54
N TRP A 373 -15.83 24.04 -17.14
CA TRP A 373 -15.16 22.79 -16.77
C TRP A 373 -14.73 22.04 -18.03
N GLN A 374 -13.53 21.48 -17.98
CA GLN A 374 -12.95 20.71 -19.06
C GLN A 374 -13.28 19.23 -18.88
N THR A 375 -13.30 18.50 -19.99
CA THR A 375 -13.45 17.03 -19.98
C THR A 375 -12.10 16.36 -20.23
N PRO A 376 -11.81 15.22 -19.59
CA PRO A 376 -10.59 14.47 -19.85
C PRO A 376 -10.47 14.09 -21.34
N PRO A 377 -9.28 14.15 -21.94
CA PRO A 377 -9.10 13.91 -23.38
C PRO A 377 -9.43 12.48 -23.80
N TRP A 378 -9.40 11.52 -22.86
CA TRP A 378 -9.74 10.12 -23.09
C TRP A 378 -11.24 9.81 -22.95
N MET A 379 -12.05 10.75 -22.45
CA MET A 379 -13.47 10.52 -22.19
C MET A 379 -14.35 11.09 -23.31
N ASN A 380 -15.08 10.21 -24.00
CA ASN A 380 -16.17 10.63 -24.90
C ASN A 380 -17.44 10.93 -24.08
N TRP A 381 -17.37 11.93 -23.21
CA TRP A 381 -18.50 12.30 -22.37
C TRP A 381 -19.57 13.02 -23.20
N SER A 382 -20.78 12.47 -23.19
CA SER A 382 -21.96 13.04 -23.88
C SER A 382 -23.03 13.52 -22.89
N GLY A 383 -22.66 13.68 -21.62
CA GLY A 383 -23.52 14.25 -20.60
C GLY A 383 -23.94 15.69 -20.95
N PRO A 384 -25.00 16.20 -20.30
CA PRO A 384 -25.58 17.49 -20.67
C PRO A 384 -24.53 18.61 -20.62
N PRO A 385 -24.51 19.55 -21.59
CA PRO A 385 -23.59 20.68 -21.59
C PRO A 385 -23.85 21.55 -20.35
N ARG A 386 -22.93 21.55 -19.38
CA ARG A 386 -23.11 22.25 -18.10
C ARG A 386 -22.54 23.66 -18.17
N ASN A 387 -23.30 24.57 -18.79
CA ASN A 387 -23.24 26.00 -18.44
C ASN A 387 -23.88 26.18 -17.05
N HIS A 388 -23.17 25.82 -15.98
CA HIS A 388 -23.66 25.93 -14.59
C HIS A 388 -22.98 27.01 -13.76
N SER A 389 -22.07 27.80 -14.35
CA SER A 389 -21.56 29.04 -13.73
C SER A 389 -22.69 29.98 -13.28
N ARG A 390 -23.89 29.92 -13.89
CA ARG A 390 -25.06 30.70 -13.45
C ARG A 390 -25.97 30.06 -12.40
N SER A 391 -25.87 28.76 -12.10
CA SER A 391 -26.79 28.10 -11.16
C SER A 391 -26.25 28.00 -9.73
N LEU A 392 -24.93 28.15 -9.54
CA LEU A 392 -24.32 28.25 -8.20
C LEU A 392 -24.57 29.62 -7.52
N MET A 393 -24.99 30.62 -8.29
CA MET A 393 -25.38 31.97 -7.81
C MET A 393 -26.55 32.00 -6.82
N ILE A 394 -27.35 30.92 -6.70
CA ILE A 394 -28.42 30.89 -5.69
C ILE A 394 -27.84 30.55 -4.31
N GLY A 395 -26.71 29.82 -4.22
CA GLY A 395 -26.10 29.43 -2.94
C GLY A 395 -25.47 30.61 -2.18
N ASP A 396 -24.77 31.52 -2.86
CA ASP A 396 -24.10 32.66 -2.22
C ASP A 396 -25.08 33.76 -1.74
N LEU A 397 -26.37 33.67 -2.09
CA LEU A 397 -27.42 34.53 -1.53
C LEU A 397 -27.94 34.05 -0.16
N PHE A 398 -27.57 32.84 0.28
CA PHE A 398 -28.07 32.20 1.51
C PHE A 398 -26.98 31.91 2.55
N GLY A 399 -26.16 32.91 2.92
CA GLY A 399 -25.31 32.84 4.12
C GLY A 399 -24.18 31.80 4.07
N GLU A 400 -23.28 31.87 5.07
CA GLU A 400 -22.27 30.83 5.29
C GLU A 400 -22.98 29.52 5.65
N PHE A 401 -22.76 28.48 4.84
CA PHE A 401 -23.17 27.13 5.20
C PHE A 401 -22.40 26.74 6.47
N PRO A 402 -23.08 26.33 7.56
CA PRO A 402 -22.37 25.84 8.73
C PRO A 402 -21.60 24.60 8.31
N LEU A 403 -20.27 24.65 8.42
CA LEU A 403 -19.43 23.52 8.11
C LEU A 403 -19.30 22.58 9.32
N PRO A 404 -19.08 21.28 9.09
CA PRO A 404 -18.94 20.27 10.14
C PRO A 404 -17.79 20.59 11.10
N SER A 405 -18.00 20.27 12.38
CA SER A 405 -17.01 20.52 13.42
C SER A 405 -15.87 19.51 13.37
N LEU A 406 -14.64 19.95 13.64
CA LEU A 406 -13.49 19.06 13.85
C LEU A 406 -13.37 18.55 15.30
N ILE A 407 -14.28 18.96 16.19
CA ILE A 407 -14.14 18.75 17.62
C ILE A 407 -14.40 17.28 17.97
N ARG A 408 -13.47 16.68 18.70
CA ARG A 408 -13.64 15.35 19.30
C ARG A 408 -14.86 15.31 20.22
N VAL A 409 -15.75 14.34 20.00
CA VAL A 409 -16.91 14.08 20.85
C VAL A 409 -16.45 13.59 22.22
N SER A 410 -17.00 14.15 23.30
CA SER A 410 -16.59 13.83 24.67
C SER A 410 -17.11 12.50 25.22
N THR A 411 -18.14 11.94 24.58
CA THR A 411 -18.76 10.66 24.98
C THR A 411 -18.59 9.69 23.83
N PRO A 412 -18.02 8.50 24.06
CA PRO A 412 -17.88 7.50 23.02
C PRO A 412 -19.21 7.08 22.40
N ASP A 413 -19.24 7.06 21.08
CA ASP A 413 -20.33 6.51 20.27
C ASP A 413 -19.79 5.32 19.48
N LEU A 414 -19.92 4.12 20.04
CA LEU A 414 -19.37 2.90 19.43
C LEU A 414 -20.02 2.57 18.08
N GLU A 415 -21.29 2.95 17.87
CA GLU A 415 -21.99 2.69 16.59
C GLU A 415 -21.44 3.61 15.49
N ALA A 416 -21.20 4.89 15.80
CA ALA A 416 -20.58 5.84 14.86
C ALA A 416 -19.15 5.44 14.46
N GLU A 417 -18.43 4.73 15.34
CA GLU A 417 -17.08 4.19 15.10
C GLU A 417 -17.11 2.84 14.34
N GLY A 418 -18.29 2.39 13.87
CA GLY A 418 -18.44 1.16 13.10
C GLY A 418 -18.46 -0.13 13.93
N ILE A 419 -18.74 -0.06 15.24
CA ILE A 419 -18.70 -1.24 16.12
C ILE A 419 -20.07 -1.89 16.30
N ASP A 420 -20.17 -3.19 15.97
CA ASP A 420 -21.35 -3.99 16.30
C ASP A 420 -21.30 -4.46 17.77
N LEU A 421 -21.78 -3.60 18.66
CA LEU A 421 -21.85 -3.85 20.10
C LEU A 421 -22.67 -5.11 20.45
N ASN A 422 -23.70 -5.44 19.68
CA ASN A 422 -24.53 -6.61 19.95
C ASN A 422 -23.78 -7.91 19.67
N ARG A 423 -22.98 -7.94 18.59
CA ARG A 423 -22.08 -9.05 18.28
C ARG A 423 -21.05 -9.24 19.38
N ILE A 424 -20.46 -8.16 19.89
CA ILE A 424 -19.51 -8.21 21.03
C ILE A 424 -20.18 -8.77 22.29
N LYS A 425 -21.34 -8.24 22.69
CA LYS A 425 -22.10 -8.72 23.87
C LYS A 425 -22.43 -10.20 23.76
N THR A 426 -22.83 -10.65 22.56
CA THR A 426 -23.16 -12.06 22.29
C THR A 426 -21.94 -12.96 22.43
N ALA A 427 -20.80 -12.57 21.85
CA ALA A 427 -19.54 -13.32 21.92
C ALA A 427 -19.03 -13.46 23.37
N LEU A 428 -19.14 -12.39 24.16
CA LEU A 428 -18.72 -12.39 25.57
C LEU A 428 -19.75 -13.04 26.52
N HIS A 429 -20.87 -13.54 26.01
CA HIS A 429 -21.98 -14.10 26.79
C HIS A 429 -22.55 -13.14 27.84
N ILE A 430 -22.52 -11.84 27.55
CA ILE A 430 -23.11 -10.79 28.40
C ILE A 430 -24.61 -10.75 28.07
N THR A 431 -25.45 -11.10 29.04
CA THR A 431 -26.91 -11.05 28.88
C THR A 431 -27.42 -9.69 29.36
N ASP A 432 -28.20 -9.01 28.53
CA ASP A 432 -28.94 -7.81 28.96
C ASP A 432 -29.91 -8.21 30.07
N GLU A 433 -29.63 -7.79 31.31
CA GLU A 433 -30.49 -8.05 32.46
C GLU A 433 -31.90 -7.42 32.28
N SER A 434 -32.03 -6.43 31.39
CA SER A 434 -33.29 -5.78 31.01
C SER A 434 -34.29 -6.73 30.32
N THR A 435 -33.80 -7.79 29.65
CA THR A 435 -34.65 -8.79 28.99
C THR A 435 -35.13 -9.87 29.96
N VAL A 436 -34.36 -10.12 31.03
CA VAL A 436 -34.68 -11.12 32.06
C VAL A 436 -35.78 -10.63 33.00
N GLU A 437 -35.85 -9.32 33.27
CA GLU A 437 -36.92 -8.75 34.12
C GLU A 437 -38.30 -8.82 33.43
N LEU A 438 -38.36 -8.58 32.11
CA LEU A 438 -39.59 -8.73 31.32
C LEU A 438 -40.07 -10.18 31.25
N GLN A 439 -39.17 -11.16 31.09
CA GLN A 439 -39.53 -12.58 31.10
C GLN A 439 -39.88 -13.12 32.49
N ARG A 440 -39.34 -12.54 33.58
CA ARG A 440 -39.77 -12.84 34.95
C ARG A 440 -41.18 -12.33 35.23
N THR A 441 -41.55 -11.12 34.77
CA THR A 441 -42.93 -10.62 34.94
C THR A 441 -43.97 -11.41 34.14
N VAL A 442 -43.62 -11.95 32.97
CA VAL A 442 -44.54 -12.79 32.20
C VAL A 442 -44.65 -14.20 32.82
N SER A 443 -43.55 -14.75 33.32
CA SER A 443 -43.55 -16.08 33.95
C SER A 443 -44.16 -16.11 35.36
N GLU A 444 -44.06 -15.01 36.13
CA GLU A 444 -44.72 -14.88 37.44
C GLU A 444 -46.22 -14.55 37.34
N SER A 445 -46.71 -14.10 36.17
CA SER A 445 -48.15 -13.94 35.91
C SER A 445 -48.86 -15.23 35.47
N GLU A 446 -48.12 -16.25 34.99
CA GLU A 446 -48.71 -17.53 34.55
C GLU A 446 -48.53 -18.69 35.57
N ALA A 447 -47.68 -18.53 36.59
CA ALA A 447 -47.43 -19.58 37.59
C ALA A 447 -48.36 -19.55 38.82
N ALA A 448 -49.34 -18.64 38.90
CA ALA A 448 -50.33 -18.60 39.97
C ALA A 448 -51.59 -19.46 39.70
N SER A 449 -51.43 -20.68 39.18
CA SER A 449 -52.50 -21.68 39.18
C SER A 449 -51.98 -23.11 38.95
N ASN A 450 -51.34 -23.68 39.96
CA ASN A 450 -51.68 -25.02 40.48
C ASN A 450 -50.60 -25.47 41.46
N GLY A 451 -50.98 -25.55 42.73
CA GLY A 451 -50.19 -26.31 43.70
C GLY A 451 -50.28 -27.81 43.41
N THR A 452 -49.19 -28.52 43.67
CA THR A 452 -49.17 -29.71 44.55
C THR A 452 -47.71 -30.07 44.81
N ALA A 453 -47.37 -30.16 46.09
CA ALA A 453 -46.06 -30.54 46.60
C ALA A 453 -45.79 -32.03 46.44
N VAL A 454 -44.63 -32.40 45.90
CA VAL A 454 -43.93 -33.69 46.15
C VAL A 454 -42.42 -33.50 45.97
N SER A 455 -41.63 -33.71 47.04
CA SER A 455 -40.19 -34.01 46.96
C SER A 455 -39.97 -35.47 46.56
N PRO A 456 -38.91 -35.81 45.82
CA PRO A 456 -37.71 -36.41 46.44
C PRO A 456 -36.39 -35.91 45.79
N GLU A 457 -35.32 -35.69 46.55
CA GLU A 457 -34.29 -36.66 47.00
C GLU A 457 -33.27 -37.06 45.90
N ILE A 458 -32.02 -36.83 46.27
CA ILE A 458 -30.73 -36.90 45.56
C ILE A 458 -30.47 -38.28 44.95
N THR A 459 -29.91 -38.34 43.74
CA THR A 459 -28.99 -39.42 43.35
C THR A 459 -27.95 -38.93 42.34
N ALA A 460 -26.68 -39.02 42.73
CA ALA A 460 -25.51 -38.83 41.90
C ALA A 460 -25.35 -40.01 40.91
N MET A 461 -24.98 -39.71 39.66
CA MET A 461 -24.34 -40.67 38.77
C MET A 461 -23.26 -40.00 37.91
N LYS A 462 -22.32 -40.85 37.53
CA LYS A 462 -20.91 -40.61 37.26
C LYS A 462 -20.65 -40.96 35.79
N SER A 463 -19.89 -40.11 35.10
CA SER A 463 -18.96 -40.37 33.99
C SER A 463 -19.37 -41.33 32.87
N THR A 464 -19.34 -40.87 31.61
CA THR A 464 -18.73 -41.65 30.52
C THR A 464 -18.14 -40.71 29.46
N GLN A 465 -16.82 -40.79 29.30
CA GLN A 465 -16.06 -40.29 28.14
C GLN A 465 -16.49 -41.04 26.88
N THR A 466 -16.60 -40.33 25.76
CA THR A 466 -16.40 -40.89 24.43
C THR A 466 -15.60 -39.89 23.62
N ASP A 467 -14.38 -40.30 23.29
CA ASP A 467 -13.50 -39.67 22.32
C ASP A 467 -14.17 -39.66 20.93
N THR A 468 -14.04 -38.55 20.22
CA THR A 468 -14.27 -38.49 18.78
C THR A 468 -13.24 -37.53 18.21
N GLU A 469 -12.22 -38.10 17.56
CA GLU A 469 -11.28 -37.39 16.69
C GLU A 469 -12.06 -36.67 15.59
N ALA A 470 -11.88 -35.35 15.48
CA ALA A 470 -12.31 -34.56 14.35
C ALA A 470 -11.18 -34.52 13.29
N PRO A 471 -11.49 -34.57 11.99
CA PRO A 471 -10.48 -34.48 10.95
C PRO A 471 -9.91 -33.06 10.86
N ALA A 472 -8.62 -32.97 10.54
CA ALA A 472 -7.90 -31.72 10.33
C ALA A 472 -8.54 -30.90 9.20
N ALA A 473 -8.63 -29.58 9.40
CA ALA A 473 -9.04 -28.62 8.39
C ALA A 473 -7.95 -28.49 7.30
N PRO A 474 -8.33 -28.20 6.03
CA PRO A 474 -7.37 -28.04 4.93
C PRO A 474 -6.55 -26.76 5.11
N GLN A 475 -5.25 -26.85 4.85
CA GLN A 475 -4.35 -25.71 4.78
C GLN A 475 -4.59 -24.96 3.46
N ARG A 476 -4.84 -23.66 3.56
CA ARG A 476 -4.94 -22.72 2.42
C ARG A 476 -3.50 -22.44 1.96
N ILE A 477 -3.24 -22.51 0.65
CA ILE A 477 -1.91 -22.24 0.07
C ILE A 477 -1.90 -20.77 -0.37
N ASP A 478 -0.94 -20.02 0.15
CA ASP A 478 -0.74 -18.58 -0.09
C ASP A 478 -0.11 -18.31 -1.47
N THR A 479 -0.37 -17.11 -2.02
CA THR A 479 0.27 -16.57 -3.23
C THR A 479 1.78 -16.36 -2.99
N VAL A 480 2.59 -16.58 -4.04
CA VAL A 480 4.05 -16.51 -3.99
C VAL A 480 4.53 -15.07 -4.19
N ASP A 481 5.02 -14.44 -3.13
CA ASP A 481 5.86 -13.24 -3.21
C ASP A 481 7.33 -13.67 -3.14
N ILE A 482 8.12 -13.42 -4.19
CA ILE A 482 9.58 -13.56 -4.12
C ILE A 482 10.16 -12.22 -3.69
N GLY A 483 10.14 -11.96 -2.37
CA GLY A 483 10.72 -10.78 -1.78
C GLY A 483 12.24 -10.90 -1.61
N PHE A 484 13.02 -10.03 -2.27
CA PHE A 484 14.45 -9.90 -2.02
C PHE A 484 14.71 -8.85 -0.94
N GLU A 485 15.03 -9.30 0.27
CA GLU A 485 15.35 -8.42 1.40
C GLU A 485 16.86 -8.14 1.45
N LEU A 486 17.27 -6.93 1.09
CA LEU A 486 18.63 -6.44 1.33
C LEU A 486 18.58 -5.34 2.38
N GLY A 487 19.20 -5.59 3.53
CA GLY A 487 19.56 -4.51 4.45
C GLY A 487 20.52 -3.53 3.76
N PRO A 488 20.62 -2.28 4.25
CA PRO A 488 21.47 -1.26 3.63
C PRO A 488 22.92 -1.77 3.55
N ASP A 489 23.39 -2.04 2.33
CA ASP A 489 24.78 -2.39 2.07
C ASP A 489 25.58 -1.10 1.85
N PRO A 490 26.41 -0.67 2.84
CA PRO A 490 27.21 0.53 2.72
C PRO A 490 28.23 0.48 1.57
N GLY A 491 28.54 -0.71 1.02
CA GLY A 491 29.43 -0.88 -0.12
C GLY A 491 28.82 -0.41 -1.45
N LEU A 492 27.50 -0.60 -1.64
CA LEU A 492 26.80 -0.16 -2.84
C LEU A 492 26.59 1.37 -2.83
N ASP A 493 26.29 1.92 -1.66
CA ASP A 493 26.19 3.38 -1.45
C ASP A 493 27.54 4.08 -1.69
N GLU A 494 28.67 3.47 -1.31
CA GLU A 494 30.00 4.01 -1.60
C GLU A 494 30.34 3.98 -3.09
N LEU A 495 29.88 2.97 -3.83
CA LEU A 495 30.08 2.84 -5.29
C LEU A 495 29.25 3.88 -6.07
N LEU A 496 28.00 4.12 -5.68
CA LEU A 496 27.12 5.14 -6.25
C LEU A 496 27.66 6.57 -6.04
N VAL A 497 28.34 6.80 -4.91
CA VAL A 497 28.94 8.11 -4.59
C VAL A 497 30.31 8.29 -5.27
N ALA A 498 31.06 7.22 -5.51
CA ALA A 498 32.46 7.30 -5.96
C ALA A 498 32.67 7.16 -7.48
N ALA A 499 31.75 6.53 -8.21
CA ALA A 499 31.87 6.34 -9.65
C ALA A 499 30.48 6.42 -10.28
N ASN A 500 30.36 7.10 -11.43
CA ASN A 500 29.13 7.14 -12.23
C ASN A 500 29.11 5.87 -13.12
N PRO A 501 28.62 4.70 -12.64
CA PRO A 501 28.82 3.45 -13.34
C PRO A 501 27.80 3.35 -14.47
N SER A 502 28.07 2.52 -15.49
CA SER A 502 27.03 2.28 -16.49
C SER A 502 25.90 1.44 -15.88
N PRO A 503 24.64 1.61 -16.29
CA PRO A 503 23.49 0.90 -15.73
C PRO A 503 23.65 -0.63 -15.67
N LEU A 504 24.24 -1.21 -16.73
CA LEU A 504 24.51 -2.64 -16.80
C LEU A 504 25.56 -3.11 -15.78
N THR A 505 26.46 -2.23 -15.34
CA THR A 505 27.48 -2.56 -14.31
C THR A 505 26.85 -2.63 -12.93
N LEU A 506 25.90 -1.75 -12.61
CA LEU A 506 25.14 -1.79 -11.36
C LEU A 506 24.31 -3.07 -11.27
N ILE A 507 23.64 -3.45 -12.36
CA ILE A 507 22.80 -4.65 -12.44
C ILE A 507 23.64 -5.93 -12.29
N ASP A 508 24.78 -6.00 -12.97
CA ASP A 508 25.70 -7.14 -12.97
C ASP A 508 26.49 -7.28 -11.66
N GLU A 509 26.63 -6.20 -10.89
CA GLU A 509 27.22 -6.21 -9.54
C GLU A 509 26.16 -6.59 -8.48
N PHE A 510 24.97 -5.99 -8.56
CA PHE A 510 23.80 -6.30 -7.72
C PHE A 510 23.44 -7.80 -7.76
N ALA A 511 23.33 -8.37 -8.95
CA ALA A 511 22.91 -9.76 -9.10
C ALA A 511 24.02 -10.78 -8.76
N ARG A 512 25.31 -10.40 -8.86
CA ARG A 512 26.42 -11.23 -8.35
C ARG A 512 26.45 -11.29 -6.83
N ASP A 513 26.15 -10.20 -6.16
CA ASP A 513 26.16 -10.18 -4.69
C ASP A 513 24.97 -10.94 -4.10
N GLN A 514 23.83 -10.97 -4.78
CA GLN A 514 22.71 -11.86 -4.44
C GLN A 514 23.07 -13.35 -4.56
N LEU A 515 23.75 -13.76 -5.64
CA LEU A 515 24.23 -15.15 -5.80
C LEU A 515 25.29 -15.55 -4.77
N LYS A 516 26.12 -14.60 -4.31
CA LYS A 516 27.10 -14.84 -3.23
C LYS A 516 26.41 -14.95 -1.88
N ALA A 517 25.42 -14.12 -1.58
CA ALA A 517 24.65 -14.19 -0.34
C ALA A 517 23.90 -15.53 -0.22
N ALA A 518 23.29 -15.99 -1.32
CA ALA A 518 22.58 -17.27 -1.36
C ALA A 518 23.51 -18.51 -1.30
N SER A 519 24.78 -18.40 -1.74
CA SER A 519 25.74 -19.51 -1.71
C SER A 519 26.60 -19.58 -0.44
N SER A 520 26.66 -18.51 0.36
CA SER A 520 27.46 -18.45 1.58
C SER A 520 26.73 -18.94 2.84
N GLN A 521 25.43 -19.23 2.76
CA GLN A 521 24.69 -19.88 3.85
C GLN A 521 25.01 -21.37 4.06
N ASP A 522 25.79 -22.01 3.16
CA ASP A 522 26.05 -23.46 3.22
C ASP A 522 27.47 -23.82 3.70
N SER A 523 28.25 -22.87 4.23
CA SER A 523 29.57 -23.17 4.78
C SER A 523 29.96 -22.31 5.98
N ASN A 524 29.55 -22.73 7.19
CA ASN A 524 30.31 -22.40 8.40
C ASN A 524 30.06 -23.42 9.52
N GLU A 525 30.87 -24.48 9.53
CA GLU A 525 31.24 -25.22 10.73
C GLU A 525 32.74 -25.04 11.01
N GLU A 526 33.04 -24.77 12.28
CA GLU A 526 34.33 -24.90 12.99
C GLU A 526 35.51 -23.96 12.64
N SER A 527 35.82 -23.02 13.55
CA SER A 527 36.88 -23.25 14.56
C SER A 527 37.24 -21.99 15.36
N GLU A 528 37.23 -22.16 16.68
CA GLU A 528 37.79 -21.27 17.70
C GLU A 528 39.33 -21.12 17.59
N SER A 529 39.89 -19.95 17.96
CA SER A 529 40.67 -19.80 19.21
C SER A 529 41.53 -18.52 19.26
N SER A 530 41.27 -17.73 20.31
CA SER A 530 42.22 -17.19 21.30
C SER A 530 43.57 -16.59 20.85
N ALA A 531 43.79 -15.29 21.09
CA ALA A 531 44.51 -14.79 22.28
C ALA A 531 45.02 -13.33 22.14
N THR A 532 44.77 -12.59 23.22
CA THR A 532 45.34 -11.32 23.72
C THR A 532 46.85 -11.07 23.51
N ALA A 533 47.25 -9.80 23.26
CA ALA A 533 48.07 -9.00 24.19
C ALA A 533 48.38 -7.57 23.68
N THR A 534 48.17 -6.61 24.59
CA THR A 534 48.66 -5.22 24.68
C THR A 534 50.12 -4.98 24.30
N THR A 535 50.46 -3.85 23.66
CA THR A 535 51.36 -2.78 24.19
C THR A 535 51.55 -1.61 23.20
N ASP A 536 51.16 -0.41 23.62
CA ASP A 536 51.80 0.89 23.31
C ASP A 536 53.00 1.05 24.31
N PRO A 537 54.04 1.91 24.16
CA PRO A 537 54.00 3.23 23.50
C PRO A 537 55.28 3.74 22.78
N SER A 538 55.11 4.93 22.20
CA SER A 538 56.01 6.10 22.25
C SER A 538 56.96 6.44 21.08
N GLN A 539 56.65 7.61 20.50
CA GLN A 539 57.48 8.82 20.32
C GLN A 539 58.57 8.91 19.23
N SER A 540 58.47 10.05 18.52
CA SER A 540 59.50 11.04 18.22
C SER A 540 60.02 11.16 16.77
N ASP A 541 59.69 12.34 16.22
CA ASP A 541 60.61 13.33 15.65
C ASP A 541 61.15 13.24 14.20
N ALA A 542 60.97 14.40 13.56
CA ALA A 542 61.92 15.13 12.70
C ALA A 542 62.00 14.81 11.19
N SER A 543 61.40 15.70 10.40
CA SER A 543 62.02 16.26 9.17
C SER A 543 63.39 16.90 9.49
N PRO A 544 64.30 17.26 8.53
CA PRO A 544 64.04 17.63 7.13
C PRO A 544 65.15 17.30 6.09
N ASN A 545 64.94 17.81 4.86
CA ASN A 545 65.92 18.11 3.80
C ASN A 545 66.58 16.92 3.07
N SER A 546 66.94 16.96 1.79
CA SER A 546 66.77 17.87 0.64
C SER A 546 67.69 17.34 -0.48
N LYS A 547 67.42 17.71 -1.74
CA LYS A 547 68.38 17.77 -2.88
C LYS A 547 68.75 16.42 -3.53
N ASP A 548 68.87 16.28 -4.85
CA ASP A 548 68.93 17.24 -5.97
C ASP A 548 69.06 16.44 -7.31
N ILE A 549 68.86 17.14 -8.44
CA ILE A 549 69.59 16.98 -9.75
C ILE A 549 69.12 15.80 -10.67
N VAL A 550 68.82 15.93 -11.98
CA VAL A 550 69.07 16.99 -13.00
C VAL A 550 68.35 16.71 -14.34
N ASP A 551 67.99 17.80 -15.03
CA ASP A 551 67.94 18.15 -16.48
C ASP A 551 67.40 17.16 -17.55
N THR A 552 66.86 17.56 -18.71
CA THR A 552 67.00 18.78 -19.54
C THR A 552 65.99 18.71 -20.70
N GLU A 553 65.44 19.87 -21.12
CA GLU A 553 65.32 20.44 -22.50
C GLU A 553 64.68 19.59 -23.65
N GLU A 554 63.91 20.07 -24.62
CA GLU A 554 63.82 21.33 -25.40
C GLU A 554 62.52 21.23 -26.27
N THR A 555 61.59 22.19 -26.26
CA THR A 555 61.21 23.17 -27.34
C THR A 555 61.01 22.65 -28.78
N GLU A 556 59.86 22.98 -29.42
CA GLU A 556 59.72 24.02 -30.46
C GLU A 556 58.36 23.95 -31.23
N ASP A 557 58.01 25.10 -31.80
CA ASP A 557 56.74 25.54 -32.42
C ASP A 557 56.41 24.94 -33.80
N ASN A 558 55.12 25.00 -34.22
CA ASN A 558 54.65 25.76 -35.41
C ASN A 558 53.19 25.45 -35.83
N GLU A 559 52.45 26.51 -36.15
CA GLU A 559 51.20 26.60 -36.96
C GLU A 559 51.50 26.47 -38.50
N PRO A 560 50.61 26.79 -39.49
CA PRO A 560 49.12 26.83 -39.63
C PRO A 560 48.54 26.21 -40.96
N ALA A 561 47.19 26.22 -41.05
CA ALA A 561 46.30 26.47 -42.23
C ALA A 561 46.26 25.54 -43.47
N VAL A 562 45.04 25.30 -44.01
CA VAL A 562 44.52 25.83 -45.30
C VAL A 562 43.10 25.28 -45.60
N ASP A 563 42.41 26.09 -46.40
CA ASP A 563 40.99 26.33 -46.67
C ASP A 563 40.47 25.66 -47.97
N THR A 564 39.18 25.89 -48.28
CA THR A 564 38.45 25.77 -49.57
C THR A 564 37.78 24.41 -49.91
N HIS A 565 36.56 24.29 -50.49
CA HIS A 565 35.74 25.18 -51.32
C HIS A 565 34.21 24.87 -51.26
N ASP A 566 33.45 25.96 -51.44
CA ASP A 566 32.02 26.15 -51.70
C ASP A 566 31.41 25.50 -52.97
N VAL A 567 30.06 25.61 -53.08
CA VAL A 567 29.18 25.89 -54.27
C VAL A 567 27.97 24.92 -54.33
N VAL A 568 26.76 25.28 -53.81
CA VAL A 568 25.61 25.99 -54.48
C VAL A 568 24.75 25.04 -55.35
N THR A 569 23.41 24.96 -55.37
CA THR A 569 22.23 25.62 -54.75
C THR A 569 20.93 24.90 -55.22
N LYS A 570 19.83 25.13 -54.45
CA LYS A 570 18.42 25.39 -54.87
C LYS A 570 17.52 24.19 -55.28
N ASN A 571 16.45 23.96 -54.49
CA ASN A 571 15.04 24.44 -54.65
C ASN A 571 14.32 23.67 -55.78
N GLU A 572 13.06 23.23 -55.72
CA GLU A 572 11.88 23.68 -54.96
C GLU A 572 10.71 22.70 -55.25
N THR A 573 9.78 22.58 -54.29
CA THR A 573 8.30 22.41 -54.44
C THR A 573 7.66 21.19 -55.14
N GLY A 574 6.57 20.71 -54.52
CA GLY A 574 5.36 20.30 -55.28
C GLY A 574 4.49 19.18 -54.69
N GLN A 575 3.60 19.52 -53.75
CA GLN A 575 2.29 18.89 -53.47
C GLN A 575 1.38 18.79 -54.74
N PRO A 576 0.11 18.32 -54.69
CA PRO A 576 -0.54 17.16 -54.03
C PRO A 576 -1.59 16.47 -54.97
N ALA A 577 -2.36 15.49 -54.47
CA ALA A 577 -3.78 15.14 -54.79
C ALA A 577 -4.03 13.63 -54.59
N LEU A 578 -4.95 13.19 -53.70
CA LEU A 578 -6.38 12.87 -53.95
C LEU A 578 -6.54 11.88 -55.13
N VAL A 579 -7.24 10.74 -55.06
CA VAL A 579 -8.67 10.58 -54.69
C VAL A 579 -8.98 9.08 -54.45
N ASP A 580 -9.80 8.84 -53.43
CA ASP A 580 -11.00 7.99 -53.35
C ASP A 580 -11.16 6.57 -53.96
N ALA A 581 -11.74 5.76 -53.07
CA ALA A 581 -12.95 4.94 -53.24
C ALA A 581 -12.85 3.51 -53.82
N ALA A 582 -12.94 2.58 -52.86
CA ALA A 582 -14.10 1.71 -52.63
C ALA A 582 -14.32 0.45 -53.48
N THR A 583 -14.68 -0.58 -52.71
CA THR A 583 -15.64 -1.67 -52.96
C THR A 583 -15.24 -2.86 -53.83
N ASP A 584 -14.97 -3.97 -53.12
CA ASP A 584 -15.86 -5.14 -53.00
C ASP A 584 -15.99 -6.13 -54.18
N GLY A 585 -16.12 -7.41 -53.80
CA GLY A 585 -16.70 -8.45 -54.65
C GLY A 585 -15.71 -9.50 -55.18
N GLY A 586 -15.56 -10.58 -54.43
CA GLY A 586 -14.85 -11.78 -54.87
C GLY A 586 -15.52 -12.54 -56.02
N THR A 587 -14.77 -13.44 -56.66
CA THR A 587 -15.18 -14.83 -56.96
C THR A 587 -14.08 -15.59 -57.70
N SER A 588 -13.92 -16.84 -57.29
CA SER A 588 -12.97 -17.85 -57.74
C SER A 588 -13.11 -18.27 -59.21
N LYS A 589 -11.97 -18.54 -59.89
CA LYS A 589 -11.90 -19.56 -60.95
C LYS A 589 -10.47 -20.10 -61.21
N ALA A 590 -10.23 -21.30 -60.69
CA ALA A 590 -9.51 -22.46 -61.24
C ALA A 590 -8.17 -22.30 -62.02
N ALA A 591 -7.08 -22.74 -61.35
CA ALA A 591 -6.09 -23.79 -61.72
C ALA A 591 -5.41 -23.79 -63.11
N PRO A 592 -4.09 -24.09 -63.18
CA PRO A 592 -3.67 -25.50 -63.14
C PRO A 592 -2.39 -25.82 -62.35
N ARG A 593 -2.42 -27.07 -61.86
CA ARG A 593 -1.39 -27.99 -61.36
C ARG A 593 0.05 -27.75 -61.85
N ASP A 594 1.00 -27.89 -60.93
CA ASP A 594 2.23 -28.65 -61.20
C ASP A 594 2.66 -29.45 -59.97
N ASP A 595 3.13 -30.66 -60.23
CA ASP A 595 3.39 -31.76 -59.31
C ASP A 595 4.79 -31.65 -58.67
N THR A 596 4.90 -31.86 -57.36
CA THR A 596 6.04 -32.57 -56.71
C THR A 596 5.78 -32.73 -55.21
N HIS A 597 4.94 -33.70 -54.84
CA HIS A 597 4.87 -34.20 -53.47
C HIS A 597 5.89 -35.34 -53.27
N THR A 598 6.90 -35.07 -52.44
CA THR A 598 7.62 -36.10 -51.69
C THR A 598 7.10 -36.02 -50.26
N PRO A 599 6.44 -37.04 -49.69
CA PRO A 599 6.02 -36.99 -48.30
C PRO A 599 7.24 -37.23 -47.43
N SER A 600 7.75 -36.17 -46.80
CA SER A 600 8.48 -36.33 -45.55
C SER A 600 7.43 -36.59 -44.48
N THR A 601 7.18 -37.87 -44.19
CA THR A 601 6.53 -38.28 -42.94
C THR A 601 7.50 -37.96 -41.80
N THR A 602 7.47 -36.72 -41.34
CA THR A 602 7.80 -36.41 -39.96
C THR A 602 6.62 -36.90 -39.13
N ASP A 603 6.76 -38.06 -38.50
CA ASP A 603 5.93 -38.43 -37.34
C ASP A 603 6.11 -37.31 -36.32
N THR A 604 5.19 -36.34 -36.36
CA THR A 604 5.08 -35.30 -35.35
C THR A 604 4.24 -35.95 -34.27
N THR A 605 4.93 -36.50 -33.26
CA THR A 605 4.28 -36.87 -32.01
C THR A 605 3.44 -35.66 -31.58
N PRO A 606 2.14 -35.82 -31.28
CA PRO A 606 1.34 -34.69 -30.84
C PRO A 606 1.99 -34.08 -29.59
N SER A 607 2.07 -32.75 -29.56
CA SER A 607 2.59 -31.98 -28.44
C SER A 607 1.74 -30.74 -28.23
N VAL A 608 1.81 -30.20 -27.01
CA VAL A 608 1.22 -28.91 -26.65
C VAL A 608 2.36 -27.88 -26.73
N GLU A 609 2.17 -26.84 -27.54
CA GLU A 609 3.09 -25.69 -27.59
C GLU A 609 2.68 -24.71 -26.49
N LEU A 610 3.63 -24.31 -25.65
CA LEU A 610 3.43 -23.38 -24.54
C LEU A 610 4.42 -22.23 -24.67
N THR A 611 3.95 -21.01 -24.48
CA THR A 611 4.82 -19.84 -24.26
C THR A 611 4.71 -19.49 -22.79
N LEU A 612 5.75 -19.81 -22.03
CA LEU A 612 5.82 -19.56 -20.59
C LEU A 612 6.74 -18.38 -20.30
N ASP A 613 6.54 -17.74 -19.15
CA ASP A 613 7.43 -16.72 -18.63
C ASP A 613 8.91 -17.22 -18.58
N PRO A 614 9.87 -16.49 -19.19
CA PRO A 614 11.27 -16.90 -19.23
C PRO A 614 11.94 -17.02 -17.86
N LEU A 615 11.57 -16.18 -16.90
CA LEU A 615 12.10 -16.24 -15.53
C LEU A 615 11.58 -17.49 -14.84
N LEU A 616 10.31 -17.83 -15.01
CA LEU A 616 9.73 -19.06 -14.49
C LEU A 616 10.44 -20.30 -15.05
N VAL A 617 10.69 -20.35 -16.37
CA VAL A 617 11.45 -21.43 -17.01
C VAL A 617 12.85 -21.53 -16.42
N THR A 618 13.54 -20.40 -16.27
CA THR A 618 14.90 -20.35 -15.72
C THR A 618 14.94 -20.84 -14.27
N LEU A 619 13.96 -20.47 -13.44
CA LEU A 619 13.84 -20.94 -12.06
C LEU A 619 13.62 -22.46 -11.99
N VAL A 620 12.81 -23.02 -12.89
CA VAL A 620 12.62 -24.48 -13.00
C VAL A 620 13.89 -25.18 -13.45
N GLU A 621 14.62 -24.64 -14.43
CA GLU A 621 15.90 -25.23 -14.86
C GLU A 621 16.93 -25.22 -13.72
N GLN A 622 16.95 -24.17 -12.90
CA GLN A 622 17.78 -24.13 -11.70
C GLN A 622 17.33 -25.11 -10.61
N SER A 623 16.03 -25.26 -10.38
CA SER A 623 15.52 -26.22 -9.39
C SER A 623 15.88 -27.65 -9.80
N ILE A 624 15.72 -27.97 -11.08
CA ILE A 624 16.15 -29.25 -11.68
C ILE A 624 17.65 -29.45 -11.52
N ALA A 625 18.48 -28.44 -11.84
CA ALA A 625 19.94 -28.55 -11.72
C ALA A 625 20.40 -28.76 -10.26
N ARG A 626 19.61 -28.31 -9.28
CA ARG A 626 19.87 -28.48 -7.84
C ARG A 626 19.30 -29.79 -7.29
N SER A 627 18.27 -30.35 -7.92
CA SER A 627 17.70 -31.62 -7.50
C SER A 627 18.66 -32.78 -7.79
N ALA A 628 18.70 -33.76 -6.87
CA ALA A 628 19.40 -35.01 -7.09
C ALA A 628 18.65 -35.94 -8.07
N THR A 629 17.43 -35.60 -8.45
CA THR A 629 16.64 -36.31 -9.46
C THR A 629 16.99 -35.79 -10.85
N ALA A 630 17.19 -36.71 -11.80
CA ALA A 630 17.49 -36.38 -13.20
C ALA A 630 16.20 -36.06 -13.96
N ASP A 631 15.40 -35.13 -13.45
CA ASP A 631 14.18 -34.70 -14.11
C ASP A 631 14.54 -33.70 -15.23
N CYS A 632 13.76 -33.66 -16.30
CA CYS A 632 13.87 -32.62 -17.32
C CYS A 632 12.72 -31.62 -17.18
N LEU A 633 12.85 -30.45 -17.81
CA LEU A 633 11.84 -29.38 -17.78
C LEU A 633 10.44 -29.91 -18.16
N GLU A 634 10.37 -30.78 -19.18
CA GLU A 634 9.12 -31.41 -19.62
C GLU A 634 8.46 -32.22 -18.48
N THR A 635 9.23 -33.07 -17.79
CA THR A 635 8.73 -33.88 -16.67
C THR A 635 8.30 -33.02 -15.49
N PHE A 636 9.03 -31.94 -15.20
CA PHE A 636 8.66 -31.01 -14.12
C PHE A 636 7.30 -30.36 -14.39
N ILE A 637 7.12 -29.79 -15.59
CA ILE A 637 5.87 -29.14 -16.01
C ILE A 637 4.70 -30.12 -15.96
N VAL A 638 4.87 -31.33 -16.50
CA VAL A 638 3.80 -32.34 -16.52
C VAL A 638 3.39 -32.75 -15.11
N THR A 639 4.37 -32.94 -14.22
CA THR A 639 4.08 -33.34 -12.83
C THR A 639 3.43 -32.17 -12.07
N ALA A 640 3.86 -30.93 -12.30
CA ALA A 640 3.22 -29.73 -11.76
C ALA A 640 1.74 -29.64 -12.16
N VAL A 641 1.45 -29.83 -13.45
CA VAL A 641 0.08 -29.82 -13.99
C VAL A 641 -0.76 -30.96 -13.40
N GLU A 642 -0.21 -32.17 -13.27
CA GLU A 642 -0.92 -33.30 -12.67
C GLU A 642 -1.29 -33.03 -11.21
N ASP A 643 -0.34 -32.51 -10.41
CA ASP A 643 -0.55 -32.15 -9.01
C ASP A 643 -1.59 -31.03 -8.88
N TYR A 644 -1.47 -29.98 -9.70
CA TYR A 644 -2.39 -28.84 -9.70
C TYR A 644 -3.82 -29.22 -10.07
N LEU A 645 -4.02 -30.00 -11.16
CA LEU A 645 -5.34 -30.51 -11.52
C LEU A 645 -5.91 -31.42 -10.43
N GLY A 646 -5.04 -32.19 -9.75
CA GLY A 646 -5.43 -33.01 -8.61
C GLY A 646 -5.97 -32.18 -7.44
N LEU A 647 -5.36 -31.03 -7.15
CA LEU A 647 -5.80 -30.09 -6.12
C LEU A 647 -7.08 -29.35 -6.52
N LEU A 648 -7.19 -28.90 -7.78
CA LEU A 648 -8.42 -28.28 -8.29
C LEU A 648 -9.62 -29.24 -8.18
N LEU A 649 -9.44 -30.52 -8.52
CA LEU A 649 -10.50 -31.52 -8.41
C LEU A 649 -10.91 -31.82 -6.95
N ARG A 650 -10.10 -31.43 -5.97
CA ARG A 650 -10.40 -31.55 -4.54
C ARG A 650 -10.90 -30.25 -3.92
N ASP A 651 -10.99 -29.18 -4.70
CA ASP A 651 -11.30 -27.83 -4.20
C ASP A 651 -10.22 -27.31 -3.20
N GLU A 652 -8.96 -27.74 -3.42
CA GLU A 652 -7.80 -27.41 -2.57
C GLU A 652 -6.82 -26.44 -3.25
N ALA A 653 -6.96 -26.19 -4.56
CA ALA A 653 -6.12 -25.23 -5.28
C ALA A 653 -6.77 -23.85 -5.37
N PRO A 654 -5.98 -22.76 -5.31
CA PRO A 654 -6.49 -21.42 -5.58
C PRO A 654 -6.94 -21.32 -7.05
N ALA A 655 -8.20 -20.93 -7.26
CA ALA A 655 -8.77 -20.65 -8.58
C ALA A 655 -8.57 -19.17 -8.95
N GLN A 656 -7.37 -18.65 -8.74
CA GLN A 656 -7.02 -17.26 -9.06
C GLN A 656 -6.07 -17.24 -10.26
N GLU A 657 -6.30 -16.28 -11.15
CA GLU A 657 -5.40 -16.00 -12.26
C GLU A 657 -4.11 -15.47 -11.66
N THR A 658 -2.98 -16.02 -12.07
CA THR A 658 -1.69 -15.34 -11.91
C THR A 658 -1.64 -14.23 -12.96
N THR A 659 -2.49 -13.21 -12.81
CA THR A 659 -2.37 -11.99 -13.61
C THR A 659 -1.09 -11.31 -13.15
N ASP A 660 -0.16 -11.21 -14.09
CA ASP A 660 1.21 -10.74 -13.96
C ASP A 660 2.17 -11.80 -13.40
N ALA A 661 2.99 -12.30 -14.32
CA ALA A 661 4.19 -13.08 -14.06
C ALA A 661 4.95 -12.56 -12.85
N LEU A 662 5.37 -13.48 -11.96
CA LEU A 662 6.36 -13.26 -10.89
C LEU A 662 6.51 -11.79 -10.48
N ASP A 663 5.67 -11.31 -9.55
CA ASP A 663 5.87 -9.96 -9.01
C ASP A 663 7.16 -9.97 -8.18
N VAL A 664 8.22 -9.40 -8.74
CA VAL A 664 9.51 -9.29 -8.04
C VAL A 664 9.47 -8.02 -7.22
N GLY A 665 9.03 -8.15 -5.97
CA GLY A 665 9.09 -7.09 -4.98
C GLY A 665 10.55 -6.73 -4.65
N LEU A 666 10.96 -5.51 -4.99
CA LEU A 666 12.29 -4.98 -4.66
C LEU A 666 12.20 -4.01 -3.47
N SER A 667 12.79 -4.38 -2.34
CA SER A 667 12.97 -3.46 -1.20
C SER A 667 14.39 -2.93 -1.20
N VAL A 668 14.58 -1.68 -1.64
CA VAL A 668 15.88 -0.98 -1.68
C VAL A 668 15.83 0.33 -0.92
N SER A 669 16.99 0.90 -0.60
CA SER A 669 17.04 2.25 -0.01
C SER A 669 16.46 3.27 -1.00
N PRO A 670 15.83 4.37 -0.53
CA PRO A 670 15.26 5.39 -1.42
C PRO A 670 16.29 5.99 -2.40
N ALA A 671 17.56 6.05 -2.01
CA ALA A 671 18.65 6.52 -2.86
C ALA A 671 18.94 5.56 -4.03
N LEU A 672 18.92 4.25 -3.77
CA LEU A 672 19.10 3.23 -4.79
C LEU A 672 17.85 3.09 -5.66
N GLU A 673 16.65 3.19 -5.08
CA GLU A 673 15.39 3.21 -5.81
C GLU A 673 15.37 4.35 -6.84
N GLN A 674 15.69 5.57 -6.40
CA GLN A 674 15.75 6.73 -7.29
C GLN A 674 16.82 6.56 -8.38
N ALA A 675 17.99 5.98 -8.05
CA ALA A 675 19.03 5.70 -9.03
C ALA A 675 18.58 4.67 -10.09
N LEU A 676 17.77 3.66 -9.70
CA LEU A 676 17.20 2.68 -10.62
C LEU A 676 16.09 3.30 -11.49
N ILE A 677 15.26 4.18 -10.92
CA ILE A 677 14.27 4.96 -11.68
C ILE A 677 14.95 5.84 -12.72
N ASP A 678 16.03 6.54 -12.35
CA ASP A 678 16.80 7.37 -13.29
C ASP A 678 17.43 6.54 -14.43
N VAL A 679 17.73 5.25 -14.19
CA VAL A 679 18.18 4.31 -15.22
C VAL A 679 17.05 3.93 -16.17
N ILE A 680 15.84 3.70 -15.66
CA ILE A 680 14.65 3.36 -16.45
C ILE A 680 14.29 4.54 -17.35
N ASP A 681 14.25 5.75 -16.79
CA ASP A 681 13.97 6.99 -17.53
C ASP A 681 15.02 7.27 -18.63
N ALA A 682 16.24 6.74 -18.49
CA ALA A 682 17.33 6.91 -19.45
C ALA A 682 17.43 5.79 -20.50
N ASP A 683 16.71 4.68 -20.35
CA ASP A 683 16.82 3.49 -21.19
C ASP A 683 15.43 2.93 -21.53
N ASP A 684 14.92 3.32 -22.71
CA ASP A 684 13.60 2.94 -23.24
C ASP A 684 13.34 1.41 -23.36
N ARG A 685 14.34 0.57 -23.06
CA ARG A 685 14.20 -0.89 -23.01
C ARG A 685 13.42 -1.37 -21.80
N PHE A 686 13.34 -0.56 -20.74
CA PHE A 686 12.65 -0.92 -19.50
C PHE A 686 11.43 -0.04 -19.32
N THR A 687 10.31 -0.66 -18.96
CA THR A 687 9.03 0.03 -18.76
C THR A 687 8.67 0.17 -17.29
N SER A 688 9.33 -0.57 -16.40
CA SER A 688 9.14 -0.54 -14.96
C SER A 688 10.39 -1.03 -14.20
N LEU A 689 10.38 -0.85 -12.88
CA LEU A 689 11.42 -1.38 -11.99
C LEU A 689 11.42 -2.91 -12.01
N SER A 690 10.25 -3.54 -12.02
CA SER A 690 10.11 -4.99 -12.14
C SER A 690 10.71 -5.49 -13.46
N ASP A 691 10.45 -4.80 -14.58
CA ASP A 691 11.02 -5.14 -15.90
C ASP A 691 12.55 -5.04 -15.91
N LEU A 692 13.11 -4.00 -15.28
CA LEU A 692 14.54 -3.84 -15.08
C LEU A 692 15.14 -4.99 -14.24
N VAL A 693 14.50 -5.34 -13.13
CA VAL A 693 14.97 -6.39 -12.22
C VAL A 693 14.86 -7.77 -12.85
N VAL A 694 13.74 -8.09 -13.49
CA VAL A 694 13.52 -9.34 -14.22
C VAL A 694 14.54 -9.49 -15.34
N SER A 695 14.77 -8.44 -16.12
CA SER A 695 15.82 -8.43 -17.16
C SER A 695 17.21 -8.64 -16.59
N GLY A 696 17.52 -8.03 -15.44
CA GLY A 696 18.78 -8.22 -14.72
C GLY A 696 18.96 -9.64 -14.19
N LEU A 697 17.91 -10.22 -13.62
CA LEU A 697 17.89 -11.60 -13.15
C LEU A 697 18.09 -12.58 -14.32
N LEU A 698 17.36 -12.41 -15.42
CA LEU A 698 17.52 -13.24 -16.62
C LEU A 698 18.97 -13.19 -17.14
N ALA A 699 19.57 -12.00 -17.24
CA ALA A 699 20.95 -11.86 -17.68
C ALA A 699 21.97 -12.57 -16.78
N VAL A 700 21.68 -12.66 -15.47
CA VAL A 700 22.58 -13.28 -14.49
C VAL A 700 22.38 -14.79 -14.37
N LEU A 701 21.15 -15.24 -14.61
CA LEU A 701 20.81 -16.65 -14.61
C LEU A 701 21.06 -17.33 -15.98
N ASP A 702 21.62 -16.59 -16.95
CA ASP A 702 21.84 -17.02 -18.36
C ASP A 702 20.54 -17.42 -19.07
N GLY A 703 19.42 -16.76 -18.70
CA GLY A 703 18.11 -16.93 -19.30
C GLY A 703 18.03 -16.27 -20.68
N GLY A 704 17.47 -16.98 -21.67
CA GLY A 704 17.19 -16.43 -23.00
C GLY A 704 15.80 -15.81 -23.13
N ASP A 705 15.56 -15.08 -24.23
CA ASP A 705 14.25 -14.52 -24.60
C ASP A 705 13.16 -15.62 -24.74
N ASP A 706 11.88 -15.22 -24.68
CA ASP A 706 10.65 -16.03 -24.85
C ASP A 706 10.88 -17.45 -25.39
N GLN A 707 10.81 -18.43 -24.49
CA GLN A 707 10.95 -19.83 -24.86
C GLN A 707 9.57 -20.44 -25.16
N THR A 708 9.32 -20.75 -26.43
CA THR A 708 8.22 -21.64 -26.80
C THR A 708 8.64 -23.08 -26.57
N LEU A 709 7.95 -23.77 -25.68
CA LEU A 709 8.21 -25.15 -25.28
C LEU A 709 7.19 -26.10 -25.91
N SER A 710 7.69 -27.18 -26.53
CA SER A 710 6.84 -28.25 -27.06
C SER A 710 6.81 -29.41 -26.08
N VAL A 711 5.69 -29.58 -25.37
CA VAL A 711 5.51 -30.54 -24.27
C VAL A 711 4.61 -31.68 -24.74
N SER A 712 5.20 -32.80 -25.12
CA SER A 712 4.50 -33.96 -25.69
C SER A 712 3.70 -34.73 -24.64
N GLU A 713 4.19 -34.76 -23.40
CA GLU A 713 3.57 -35.47 -22.29
C GLU A 713 2.35 -34.75 -21.68
N LEU A 714 2.06 -33.49 -22.09
CA LEU A 714 0.86 -32.77 -21.68
C LEU A 714 -0.40 -33.10 -22.50
N VAL A 715 -0.26 -33.78 -23.65
CA VAL A 715 -1.40 -34.14 -24.51
C VAL A 715 -2.53 -34.87 -23.78
N PRO A 716 -2.28 -35.81 -22.83
CA PRO A 716 -3.34 -36.43 -22.04
C PRO A 716 -4.14 -35.46 -21.17
N TYR A 717 -3.51 -34.36 -20.73
CA TYR A 717 -4.11 -33.34 -19.86
C TYR A 717 -4.78 -32.21 -20.63
N GLN A 718 -4.53 -32.09 -21.95
CA GLN A 718 -5.04 -30.99 -22.77
C GLN A 718 -6.55 -30.77 -22.63
N SER A 719 -7.35 -31.84 -22.63
CA SER A 719 -8.81 -31.73 -22.46
C SER A 719 -9.25 -31.25 -21.08
N LEU A 720 -8.46 -31.51 -20.03
CA LEU A 720 -8.72 -31.03 -18.67
C LEU A 720 -8.30 -29.56 -18.53
N LEU A 721 -7.14 -29.18 -19.07
CA LEU A 721 -6.67 -27.80 -19.11
C LEU A 721 -7.66 -26.90 -19.88
N THR A 722 -8.14 -27.34 -21.05
CA THR A 722 -9.21 -26.64 -21.78
C THR A 722 -10.48 -26.53 -20.94
N ALA A 723 -10.87 -27.58 -20.20
CA ALA A 723 -12.06 -27.52 -19.35
C ALA A 723 -11.91 -26.57 -18.15
N VAL A 724 -10.69 -26.38 -17.63
CA VAL A 724 -10.39 -25.35 -16.62
C VAL A 724 -10.63 -23.97 -17.22
N VAL A 725 -9.99 -23.65 -18.35
CA VAL A 725 -10.11 -22.34 -19.03
C VAL A 725 -11.55 -22.05 -19.47
N GLU A 726 -12.30 -23.04 -19.94
CA GLU A 726 -13.70 -22.86 -20.38
C GLU A 726 -14.70 -22.76 -19.21
N ASN A 727 -14.28 -23.00 -17.97
CA ASN A 727 -15.16 -22.89 -16.80
C ASN A 727 -15.48 -21.42 -16.53
N ALA A 728 -16.77 -21.09 -16.41
CA ALA A 728 -17.23 -19.72 -16.16
C ALA A 728 -16.75 -19.14 -14.82
N ASP A 729 -16.38 -20.01 -13.87
CA ASP A 729 -15.83 -19.64 -12.57
C ASP A 729 -14.29 -19.73 -12.54
N SER A 730 -13.64 -20.07 -13.67
CA SER A 730 -12.18 -20.06 -13.77
C SER A 730 -11.68 -18.63 -13.95
N ALA A 731 -10.62 -18.30 -13.22
CA ALA A 731 -9.92 -17.04 -13.39
C ALA A 731 -8.93 -17.07 -14.59
N PHE A 732 -8.54 -18.24 -15.10
CA PHE A 732 -7.55 -18.34 -16.18
C PHE A 732 -8.12 -18.07 -17.58
N GLU A 733 -7.47 -17.18 -18.35
CA GLU A 733 -7.83 -16.91 -19.75
C GLU A 733 -7.16 -17.85 -20.78
N SER A 734 -6.10 -18.59 -20.40
CA SER A 734 -5.32 -19.43 -21.31
C SER A 734 -4.80 -20.72 -20.68
N ILE A 735 -4.39 -21.71 -21.51
CA ILE A 735 -3.78 -22.96 -21.02
C ILE A 735 -2.41 -22.66 -20.40
N GLU A 736 -1.69 -21.72 -21.00
CA GLU A 736 -0.40 -21.21 -20.57
C GLU A 736 -0.48 -20.68 -19.13
N SER A 737 -1.46 -19.84 -18.82
CA SER A 737 -1.67 -19.30 -17.47
C SER A 737 -1.97 -20.40 -16.43
N VAL A 738 -2.72 -21.44 -16.82
CA VAL A 738 -2.97 -22.61 -15.93
C VAL A 738 -1.66 -23.38 -15.68
N VAL A 739 -0.82 -23.53 -16.71
CA VAL A 739 0.48 -24.23 -16.58
C VAL A 739 1.46 -23.40 -15.73
N GLU A 740 1.49 -22.09 -15.89
CA GLU A 740 2.33 -21.20 -15.08
C GLU A 740 1.95 -21.26 -13.60
N ALA A 741 0.65 -21.17 -13.29
CA ALA A 741 0.15 -21.33 -11.92
C ALA A 741 0.50 -22.71 -11.32
N ALA A 742 0.41 -23.78 -12.11
CA ALA A 742 0.79 -25.11 -11.68
C ALA A 742 2.29 -25.21 -11.37
N VAL A 743 3.14 -24.66 -12.24
CA VAL A 743 4.61 -24.64 -12.08
C VAL A 743 5.02 -23.81 -10.87
N LEU A 744 4.42 -22.62 -10.69
CA LEU A 744 4.64 -21.77 -9.52
C LEU A 744 4.27 -22.50 -8.23
N LEU A 745 3.06 -23.06 -8.14
CA LEU A 745 2.61 -23.79 -6.96
C LEU A 745 3.57 -24.93 -6.59
N ARG A 746 4.09 -25.65 -7.60
CA ARG A 746 5.05 -26.72 -7.38
C ARG A 746 6.38 -26.20 -6.82
N LEU A 747 6.90 -25.10 -7.38
CA LEU A 747 8.12 -24.47 -6.88
C LEU A 747 7.96 -24.04 -5.42
N THR A 748 6.80 -23.50 -5.04
CA THR A 748 6.48 -23.13 -3.65
C THR A 748 6.46 -24.33 -2.71
N ILE A 749 5.86 -25.44 -3.14
CA ILE A 749 5.78 -26.65 -2.32
C ILE A 749 7.16 -27.29 -2.14
N GLU A 750 7.98 -27.33 -3.19
CA GLU A 750 9.31 -27.91 -3.13
C GLU A 750 10.33 -27.00 -2.41
N TYR A 751 10.12 -25.68 -2.42
CA TYR A 751 11.04 -24.68 -1.85
C TYR A 751 10.31 -23.57 -1.08
N PRO A 752 9.68 -23.88 0.07
CA PRO A 752 8.87 -22.91 0.81
C PRO A 752 9.65 -21.77 1.49
N ASP A 753 10.98 -21.90 1.60
CA ASP A 753 11.86 -20.96 2.32
C ASP A 753 12.77 -20.13 1.37
N LYS A 754 12.52 -20.12 0.04
CA LYS A 754 13.45 -19.54 -0.94
C LYS A 754 12.81 -18.64 -1.99
#